data_AF-A0AAE0SEM0-F1
#
_entry.id   AF-A0AAE0SEM0-F1
#
_cell.length_a   1.000
_cell.length_b   1.000
_cell.length_c   1.000
_cell.angle_alpha   90.00
_cell.angle_beta   90.00
_cell.angle_gamma   90.00
#
_symmetry.space_group_name_H-M   'P 1'
#
loop_
_entity.id
_entity.type
_entity.pdbx_description
1 polymer ?
#
loop_
_entity_poly.entity_id
_entity_poly.type
_entity_poly.pdbx_seq_one_letter_code
_entity_poly.pdbx_strand_id
1 'polypeptide(L)'
;MNIFMLIVLITCGFATVCLTTEVSKKYSAELKTLPEEGNYKASGTEYKKSGMEPLFDFARSFIRTSLPGELPLDFINSTISGELNFGGIWSQVQKNFLGFVVAIFVGVLFFVLFPIVGCCFCCCRCYGKCGSKSNHEFAGKASCHRLILSSALLIFATFSLVGNICTYVSNERMTTGLEEINSNAVNNLDDINTFLNLTEEQVIVLGHMNLNITWNAVISQMDISNLTDTLSDYITEKLAGSALAAMKPHIQKAQNVFAEVENAIAAFKTTTVLCNLCRSLDSGLTLISNLKTNFDGFTEEKMSKQIAEGIKTEVNSSLKNSPNMNDMKLKVDQLFKDMYGKVNDVVVMIKKFRQETQSGFDVDSLKRTVTYYSDQVLKYNKYRSIAGSVLSAILTLVISLLILGVIFGFFGNTSSSLPTNRGCVSHTGSRMLMASVVFIFIFSPLLMLLTTLSFAIGAPLQRYVCQGLDGPNYDALKVVDNLFILPGLGTKAKLLDIVRSCKEGKTAYVAFQLENSTIIPGFNMTEIKEKLESNKREINTDLNHTLNITMNTSRIAPTSQLKALDNLKDSITNVNVGTLTSSLNSLITAHGLPQATINPLIEALNHLDGLKNDIPNWKSSLFSSIQSAQTQLSSIAIVSNFTQDVFGIVDQYVSFAFDVLENKLGKCTPLWNMYNSLLIVSVCKYTIDAFNGFWFSMGWCLFFFMPGIILAVKLEKHFRRMNSVGPLDDSHSSEPVMEMKHNA
;
A
#
# COMPACT_ATOMS: atom_id res chain seq x y z
N MET A 1 -14.67 -19.82 -38.60
CA MET A 1 -13.64 -19.91 -37.54
C MET A 1 -14.23 -20.78 -36.44
N ASN A 2 -13.83 -22.05 -36.38
CA ASN A 2 -14.58 -23.10 -35.68
C ASN A 2 -14.50 -22.95 -34.16
N ILE A 3 -15.64 -23.18 -33.50
CA ILE A 3 -15.80 -23.26 -32.03
C ILE A 3 -14.78 -24.23 -31.40
N PHE A 4 -14.36 -25.26 -32.14
CA PHE A 4 -13.30 -26.18 -31.74
C PHE A 4 -11.92 -25.51 -31.57
N MET A 5 -11.59 -24.52 -32.40
CA MET A 5 -10.33 -23.76 -32.30
C MET A 5 -10.38 -22.77 -31.14
N LEU A 6 -11.56 -22.20 -30.84
CA LEU A 6 -11.78 -21.33 -29.69
C LEU A 6 -11.72 -22.14 -28.38
N ILE A 7 -12.29 -23.34 -28.35
CA ILE A 7 -12.20 -24.25 -27.20
C ILE A 7 -10.76 -24.71 -26.99
N VAL A 8 -10.01 -25.06 -28.04
CA VAL A 8 -8.59 -25.42 -27.92
C VAL A 8 -7.74 -24.24 -27.42
N LEU A 9 -8.00 -23.01 -27.88
CA LEU A 9 -7.31 -21.81 -27.39
C LEU A 9 -7.69 -21.46 -25.94
N ILE A 10 -8.95 -21.66 -25.54
CA ILE A 10 -9.42 -21.44 -24.16
C ILE A 10 -8.88 -22.56 -23.25
N THR A 11 -8.86 -23.83 -23.66
CA THR A 11 -8.30 -24.93 -22.87
C THR A 11 -6.78 -24.89 -22.80
N CYS A 12 -6.08 -24.46 -23.85
CA CYS A 12 -4.64 -24.19 -23.77
C CYS A 12 -4.35 -22.96 -22.90
N GLY A 13 -5.15 -21.89 -23.01
CA GLY A 13 -4.99 -20.66 -22.23
C GLY A 13 -5.28 -20.83 -20.74
N PHE A 14 -6.21 -21.70 -20.36
CA PHE A 14 -6.46 -22.04 -18.95
C PHE A 14 -5.49 -23.11 -18.40
N ALA A 15 -4.94 -23.99 -19.24
CA ALA A 15 -3.91 -24.95 -18.80
C ALA A 15 -2.57 -24.27 -18.47
N THR A 16 -2.25 -23.12 -19.07
CA THR A 16 -1.02 -22.37 -18.74
C THR A 16 -1.09 -21.67 -17.38
N VAL A 17 -2.28 -21.47 -16.81
CA VAL A 17 -2.47 -20.78 -15.52
C VAL A 17 -2.60 -21.74 -14.33
N CYS A 18 -2.86 -23.04 -14.55
CA CYS A 18 -3.08 -24.01 -13.47
C CYS A 18 -1.98 -25.07 -13.26
N LEU A 19 -0.93 -25.12 -14.08
CA LEU A 19 0.23 -25.97 -13.83
C LEU A 19 1.30 -25.21 -13.04
N THR A 20 0.97 -24.79 -11.82
CA THR A 20 2.02 -24.58 -10.82
C THR A 20 2.59 -25.96 -10.50
N THR A 21 3.81 -26.24 -10.94
CA THR A 21 4.48 -27.49 -10.60
C THR A 21 4.59 -27.61 -9.08
N GLU A 22 4.66 -28.83 -8.55
CA GLU A 22 4.81 -29.07 -7.10
C GLU A 22 6.04 -28.33 -6.55
N VAL A 23 7.07 -28.18 -7.39
CA VAL A 23 8.26 -27.34 -7.21
C VAL A 23 7.90 -25.87 -6.99
N SER A 24 7.06 -25.26 -7.83
CA SER A 24 6.73 -23.83 -7.74
C SER A 24 5.89 -23.51 -6.50
N LYS A 25 5.00 -24.42 -6.09
CA LYS A 25 4.25 -24.31 -4.83
C LYS A 25 5.18 -24.38 -3.62
N LYS A 26 6.08 -25.36 -3.58
CA LYS A 26 7.05 -25.51 -2.49
C LYS A 26 7.98 -24.30 -2.39
N TYR A 27 8.49 -23.82 -3.52
CA TYR A 27 9.33 -22.62 -3.60
C TYR A 27 8.61 -21.37 -3.06
N SER A 28 7.35 -21.15 -3.46
CA SER A 28 6.59 -19.99 -2.97
C SER A 28 6.39 -19.96 -1.45
N ALA A 29 6.36 -21.13 -0.80
CA ALA A 29 6.23 -21.26 0.64
C ALA A 29 7.55 -20.98 1.40
N GLU A 30 8.70 -21.03 0.72
CA GLU A 30 10.01 -20.74 1.32
C GLU A 30 10.34 -19.24 1.31
N LEU A 31 9.64 -18.43 0.49
CA LEU A 31 9.82 -16.98 0.47
C LEU A 31 9.40 -16.35 1.80
N LYS A 32 10.26 -15.48 2.34
CA LYS A 32 9.97 -14.73 3.56
C LYS A 32 8.95 -13.63 3.29
N THR A 33 8.03 -13.45 4.25
CA THR A 33 7.10 -12.34 4.27
C THR A 33 7.81 -11.03 4.61
N LEU A 34 7.26 -9.93 4.12
CA LEU A 34 7.75 -8.60 4.48
C LEU A 34 7.30 -8.26 5.91
N PRO A 35 8.10 -7.52 6.69
CA PRO A 35 7.63 -6.96 7.96
C PRO A 35 6.50 -5.96 7.69
N GLU A 36 5.34 -6.15 8.35
CA GLU A 36 4.10 -5.47 7.98
C GLU A 36 3.87 -4.13 8.70
N GLU A 37 4.49 -3.86 9.86
CA GLU A 37 4.16 -2.68 10.65
C GLU A 37 5.34 -2.03 11.37
N GLY A 38 5.45 -0.72 11.21
CA GLY A 38 6.28 0.14 12.06
C GLY A 38 5.42 0.78 13.15
N ASN A 39 6.02 1.03 14.32
CA ASN A 39 5.34 1.75 15.40
C ASN A 39 5.33 3.26 15.09
N TYR A 40 4.34 3.69 14.30
CA TYR A 40 4.18 5.09 13.90
C TYR A 40 3.41 5.90 14.96
N LYS A 41 3.94 7.07 15.31
CA LYS A 41 3.36 7.97 16.32
C LYS A 41 2.19 8.77 15.76
N ALA A 42 2.24 9.14 14.47
CA ALA A 42 1.16 9.79 13.72
C ALA A 42 0.07 8.76 13.36
N SER A 43 -0.58 8.16 14.35
CA SER A 43 -1.69 7.24 14.09
C SER A 43 -2.98 8.02 13.83
N GLY A 44 -3.46 7.98 12.58
CA GLY A 44 -4.84 8.25 12.17
C GLY A 44 -5.58 9.41 12.86
N THR A 45 -4.89 10.52 13.16
CA THR A 45 -5.51 11.64 13.90
C THR A 45 -6.66 12.23 13.09
N GLU A 46 -7.88 11.79 13.40
CA GLU A 46 -9.10 12.33 12.84
C GLU A 46 -9.53 13.53 13.68
N TYR A 47 -9.80 14.66 13.02
CA TYR A 47 -10.27 15.84 13.73
C TYR A 47 -11.65 15.56 14.35
N LYS A 48 -11.68 15.43 15.68
CA LYS A 48 -12.93 15.24 16.41
C LYS A 48 -13.70 16.57 16.44
N LYS A 49 -14.78 16.63 15.67
CA LYS A 49 -15.71 17.78 15.65
C LYS A 49 -16.15 18.10 17.08
N SER A 50 -16.01 19.37 17.44
CA SER A 50 -16.28 19.88 18.78
C SER A 50 -17.48 20.82 18.74
N GLY A 51 -18.06 21.18 19.89
CA GLY A 51 -19.24 22.07 19.96
C GLY A 51 -19.04 23.45 19.32
N MET A 52 -17.80 23.85 19.02
CA MET A 52 -17.45 25.09 18.31
C MET A 52 -17.50 24.99 16.78
N GLU A 53 -17.70 23.80 16.20
CA GLU A 53 -17.73 23.61 14.73
C GLU A 53 -18.69 24.57 14.01
N PRO A 54 -19.94 24.80 14.50
CA PRO A 54 -20.86 25.73 13.84
C PRO A 54 -20.33 27.17 13.76
N LEU A 55 -19.57 27.62 14.77
CA LEU A 55 -18.94 28.93 14.77
C LEU A 55 -17.84 29.00 13.71
N PHE A 56 -17.00 27.97 13.64
CA PHE A 56 -15.91 27.90 12.66
C PHE A 56 -16.45 27.80 11.23
N ASP A 57 -17.51 27.04 11.01
CA ASP A 57 -18.23 27.01 9.72
C ASP A 57 -18.76 28.39 9.34
N PHE A 58 -19.30 29.13 10.30
CA PHE A 58 -19.80 30.48 10.02
C PHE A 58 -18.67 31.45 9.70
N ALA A 59 -17.57 31.42 10.46
CA ALA A 59 -16.38 32.22 10.19
C ALA A 59 -15.80 31.87 8.79
N ARG A 60 -15.70 30.58 8.45
CA ARG A 60 -15.26 30.11 7.13
C ARG A 60 -16.18 30.60 6.01
N SER A 61 -17.50 30.57 6.22
CA SER A 61 -18.49 31.08 5.26
C SER A 61 -18.33 32.58 5.02
N PHE A 62 -18.15 33.35 6.09
CA PHE A 62 -17.87 34.79 6.00
C PHE A 62 -16.56 35.08 5.25
N ILE A 63 -15.49 34.33 5.56
CA ILE A 63 -14.21 34.43 4.86
C ILE A 63 -14.37 34.10 3.37
N ARG A 64 -15.10 33.03 3.03
CA ARG A 64 -15.33 32.63 1.63
C ARG A 64 -16.15 33.67 0.86
N THR A 65 -17.09 34.33 1.53
CA THR A 65 -17.93 35.38 0.93
C THR A 65 -17.14 36.67 0.73
N SER A 66 -16.29 37.04 1.69
CA SER A 66 -15.46 38.25 1.60
C SER A 66 -14.25 38.05 0.68
N LEU A 67 -13.72 36.84 0.58
CA LEU A 67 -12.54 36.48 -0.20
C LEU A 67 -12.83 35.26 -1.10
N PRO A 68 -13.66 35.42 -2.16
CA PRO A 68 -14.09 34.32 -3.02
C PRO A 68 -12.99 33.81 -3.95
N GLY A 69 -11.98 34.63 -4.25
CA GLY A 69 -10.90 34.31 -5.19
C GLY A 69 -10.13 33.04 -4.86
N GLU A 70 -9.60 32.39 -5.90
CA GLU A 70 -8.58 31.34 -5.79
C GLU A 70 -7.19 31.96 -5.60
N LEU A 71 -6.23 31.15 -5.15
CA LEU A 71 -4.85 31.56 -4.96
C LEU A 71 -4.26 32.09 -6.29
N PRO A 72 -3.89 33.38 -6.41
CA PRO A 72 -3.37 33.92 -7.66
C PRO A 72 -1.91 33.48 -7.83
N LEU A 73 -1.70 32.24 -8.28
CA LEU A 73 -0.37 31.63 -8.46
C LEU A 73 0.52 32.48 -9.39
N ASP A 74 -0.07 33.06 -10.44
CA ASP A 74 0.64 33.93 -11.38
C ASP A 74 1.17 35.20 -10.71
N PHE A 75 0.42 35.75 -9.74
CA PHE A 75 0.83 36.93 -8.98
C PHE A 75 1.96 36.63 -7.99
N ILE A 76 1.92 35.47 -7.34
CA ILE A 76 3.00 35.02 -6.44
C ILE A 76 4.28 34.82 -7.25
N ASN A 77 4.18 34.14 -8.40
CA ASN A 77 5.33 33.89 -9.28
C ASN A 77 5.90 35.20 -9.89
N SER A 78 5.05 36.17 -10.27
CA SER A 78 5.50 37.47 -10.78
C SER A 78 6.14 38.35 -9.70
N THR A 79 5.65 38.27 -8.46
CA THR A 79 6.24 39.01 -7.32
C THR A 79 7.62 38.46 -6.95
N ILE A 80 7.78 37.14 -7.02
CA ILE A 80 9.05 36.45 -6.71
C ILE A 80 10.09 36.64 -7.81
N SER A 81 9.66 36.75 -9.07
CA SER A 81 10.53 37.09 -10.21
C SER A 81 10.84 38.59 -10.32
N GLY A 82 10.29 39.44 -9.43
CA GLY A 82 10.61 40.86 -9.34
C GLY A 82 9.88 41.76 -10.36
N GLU A 83 8.99 41.22 -11.20
CA GLU A 83 8.18 42.00 -12.14
C GLU A 83 6.84 42.42 -11.51
N LEU A 84 6.84 43.57 -10.83
CA LEU A 84 5.60 44.16 -10.30
C LEU A 84 4.85 44.94 -11.39
N ASN A 85 3.96 44.26 -12.12
CA ASN A 85 3.02 44.92 -13.03
C ASN A 85 1.77 45.42 -12.27
N PHE A 86 1.82 46.65 -11.75
CA PHE A 86 0.73 47.27 -11.00
C PHE A 86 -0.60 47.39 -11.76
N GLY A 87 -0.60 47.38 -13.10
CA GLY A 87 -1.82 47.47 -13.92
C GLY A 87 -2.68 46.20 -13.87
N GLY A 88 -2.05 45.01 -13.83
CA GLY A 88 -2.74 43.72 -13.71
C GLY A 88 -3.27 43.46 -12.29
N ILE A 89 -2.61 44.02 -11.27
CA ILE A 89 -2.97 43.91 -9.85
C ILE A 89 -4.38 44.47 -9.61
N TRP A 90 -4.71 45.63 -10.17
CA TRP A 90 -6.02 46.27 -9.94
C TRP A 90 -7.20 45.46 -10.51
N SER A 91 -7.03 44.83 -11.67
CA SER A 91 -8.07 43.99 -12.29
C SER A 91 -8.30 42.68 -11.54
N GLN A 92 -7.24 42.07 -10.97
CA GLN A 92 -7.36 40.86 -10.15
C GLN A 92 -7.88 41.16 -8.73
N VAL A 93 -7.43 42.27 -8.13
CA VAL A 93 -7.90 42.75 -6.83
C VAL A 93 -9.41 43.09 -6.88
N GLN A 94 -9.89 43.73 -7.96
CA GLN A 94 -11.31 44.09 -8.09
C GLN A 94 -12.26 42.89 -8.17
N LYS A 95 -11.88 41.77 -8.79
CA LYS A 95 -12.77 40.61 -8.94
C LYS A 95 -12.70 39.64 -7.76
N ASN A 96 -11.54 39.48 -7.14
CA ASN A 96 -11.29 38.41 -6.17
C ASN A 96 -11.15 38.88 -4.71
N PHE A 97 -10.88 40.17 -4.48
CA PHE A 97 -10.54 40.71 -3.16
C PHE A 97 -11.45 41.87 -2.70
N LEU A 98 -12.50 42.20 -3.48
CA LEU A 98 -13.37 43.35 -3.18
C LEU A 98 -14.03 43.25 -1.80
N GLY A 99 -14.62 42.10 -1.46
CA GLY A 99 -15.28 41.90 -0.16
C GLY A 99 -14.31 42.02 1.02
N PHE A 100 -13.08 41.54 0.85
CA PHE A 100 -12.02 41.60 1.85
C PHE A 100 -11.55 43.04 2.10
N VAL A 101 -11.31 43.80 1.03
CA VAL A 101 -10.92 45.22 1.12
C VAL A 101 -12.07 46.05 1.72
N VAL A 102 -13.32 45.79 1.32
CA VAL A 102 -14.50 46.46 1.87
C VAL A 102 -14.63 46.17 3.37
N ALA A 103 -14.46 44.93 3.81
CA ALA A 103 -14.54 44.58 5.23
C ALA A 103 -13.46 45.29 6.07
N ILE A 104 -12.22 45.35 5.59
CA ILE A 104 -11.14 46.10 6.25
C ILE A 104 -11.47 47.59 6.30
N PHE A 105 -11.93 48.17 5.19
CA PHE A 105 -12.30 49.57 5.13
C PHE A 105 -13.44 49.91 6.10
N VAL A 106 -14.48 49.07 6.19
CA VAL A 106 -15.58 49.24 7.15
C VAL A 106 -15.07 49.17 8.59
N GLY A 107 -14.17 48.24 8.91
CA GLY A 107 -13.56 48.13 10.23
C GLY A 107 -12.73 49.36 10.62
N VAL A 108 -11.91 49.88 9.70
CA VAL A 108 -11.12 51.11 9.89
C VAL A 108 -12.03 52.34 10.02
N LEU A 109 -13.07 52.42 9.19
CA LEU A 109 -14.05 53.51 9.26
C LEU A 109 -14.77 53.50 10.62
N PHE A 110 -15.16 52.33 11.12
CA PHE A 110 -15.74 52.19 12.44
C PHE A 110 -14.77 52.65 13.54
N PHE A 111 -13.50 52.25 13.47
CA PHE A 111 -12.48 52.66 14.44
C PHE A 111 -12.33 54.19 14.54
N VAL A 112 -12.45 54.91 13.42
CA VAL A 112 -12.34 56.38 13.38
C VAL A 112 -13.65 57.07 13.74
N LEU A 113 -14.77 56.66 13.15
CA LEU A 113 -16.06 57.34 13.32
C LEU A 113 -16.70 57.07 14.69
N PHE A 114 -16.54 55.87 15.23
CA PHE A 114 -17.25 55.49 16.46
C PHE A 114 -16.83 56.29 17.70
N PRO A 115 -15.53 56.60 17.93
CA PRO A 115 -15.12 57.56 18.96
C PRO A 115 -15.70 58.95 18.75
N ILE A 116 -15.77 59.45 17.51
CA ILE A 116 -16.35 60.77 17.20
C ILE A 116 -17.83 60.79 17.56
N VAL A 117 -18.58 59.75 17.17
CA VAL A 117 -19.99 59.58 17.55
C VAL A 117 -20.13 59.51 19.08
N GLY A 118 -19.24 58.80 19.78
CA GLY A 118 -19.20 58.74 21.24
C GLY A 118 -18.95 60.10 21.90
N CYS A 119 -18.00 60.88 21.39
CA CYS A 119 -17.73 62.25 21.83
C CYS A 119 -18.94 63.16 21.58
N CYS A 120 -19.53 63.14 20.38
CA CYS A 120 -20.75 63.88 20.06
C CYS A 120 -21.91 63.47 20.97
N PHE A 121 -22.09 62.17 21.24
CA PHE A 121 -23.10 61.64 22.15
C PHE A 121 -22.88 62.14 23.58
N CYS A 122 -21.64 62.11 24.07
CA CYS A 122 -21.26 62.62 25.39
C CYS A 122 -21.54 64.12 25.51
N CYS A 123 -21.07 64.93 24.55
CA CYS A 123 -21.34 66.37 24.51
C CYS A 123 -22.85 66.65 24.46
N CYS A 124 -23.59 66.01 23.57
CA CYS A 124 -25.05 66.17 23.47
C CYS A 124 -25.76 65.83 24.79
N ARG A 125 -25.28 64.82 25.51
CA ARG A 125 -25.82 64.43 26.82
C ARG A 125 -25.52 65.47 27.91
N CYS A 126 -24.33 66.08 27.91
CA CYS A 126 -23.98 67.19 28.80
C CYS A 126 -24.88 68.43 28.58
N TYR A 127 -25.27 68.70 27.32
CA TYR A 127 -26.23 69.78 26.99
C TYR A 127 -27.71 69.40 27.17
N GLY A 128 -28.03 68.33 27.91
CA GLY A 128 -29.42 67.94 28.19
C GLY A 128 -30.15 67.22 27.04
N LYS A 129 -29.47 66.89 25.92
CA LYS A 129 -30.00 66.10 24.79
C LYS A 129 -29.61 64.61 24.93
N CYS A 130 -29.91 63.75 23.94
CA CYS A 130 -29.51 62.34 23.90
C CYS A 130 -29.77 61.51 25.18
N GLY A 131 -30.99 61.58 25.74
CA GLY A 131 -31.34 60.83 26.96
C GLY A 131 -31.41 61.66 28.24
N SER A 132 -30.84 62.87 28.25
CA SER A 132 -30.66 63.66 29.47
C SER A 132 -31.85 64.56 29.87
N LYS A 133 -32.82 64.82 28.99
CA LYS A 133 -34.00 65.67 29.29
C LYS A 133 -34.71 65.24 30.59
N SER A 134 -34.92 66.20 31.49
CA SER A 134 -35.51 66.00 32.83
C SER A 134 -37.04 65.96 32.85
N ASN A 135 -37.70 66.39 31.76
CA ASN A 135 -39.14 66.53 31.68
C ASN A 135 -39.71 65.46 30.73
N HIS A 136 -40.64 64.64 31.22
CA HIS A 136 -41.37 63.65 30.44
C HIS A 136 -42.87 63.88 30.58
N GLU A 137 -43.57 63.88 29.45
CA GLU A 137 -45.03 63.78 29.39
C GLU A 137 -45.45 62.35 29.76
N PHE A 138 -46.44 62.24 30.66
CA PHE A 138 -46.90 60.97 31.20
C PHE A 138 -47.85 60.29 30.22
N ALA A 139 -47.34 59.45 29.32
CA ALA A 139 -48.17 58.70 28.37
C ALA A 139 -48.73 57.41 28.98
N GLY A 140 -50.04 57.19 28.91
CA GLY A 140 -50.77 56.04 29.47
C GLY A 140 -50.33 54.63 29.01
N LYS A 141 -49.38 54.50 28.07
CA LYS A 141 -48.80 53.22 27.58
C LYS A 141 -47.34 52.97 28.00
N ALA A 142 -46.81 53.71 28.98
CA ALA A 142 -45.40 53.65 29.39
C ALA A 142 -44.91 52.27 29.86
N SER A 143 -45.78 51.42 30.42
CA SER A 143 -45.41 50.08 30.93
C SER A 143 -45.12 49.07 29.80
N CYS A 144 -45.92 49.08 28.72
CA CYS A 144 -45.75 48.18 27.58
C CYS A 144 -44.46 48.49 26.79
N HIS A 145 -44.18 49.77 26.55
CA HIS A 145 -42.95 50.19 25.86
C HIS A 145 -41.69 49.81 26.64
N ARG A 146 -41.72 49.94 27.97
CA ARG A 146 -40.61 49.54 28.85
C ARG A 146 -40.36 48.03 28.80
N LEU A 147 -41.43 47.22 28.83
CA LEU A 147 -41.32 45.77 28.72
C LEU A 147 -40.69 45.37 27.38
N ILE A 148 -41.20 45.90 26.28
CA ILE A 148 -40.68 45.60 24.92
C ILE A 148 -39.20 45.98 24.80
N LEU A 149 -38.82 47.19 25.23
CA LEU A 149 -37.42 47.64 25.18
C LEU A 149 -36.50 46.80 26.08
N SER A 150 -36.98 46.41 27.26
CA SER A 150 -36.23 45.58 28.21
C SER A 150 -36.01 44.17 27.66
N SER A 151 -37.06 43.55 27.12
CA SER A 151 -36.99 42.24 26.48
C SER A 151 -36.08 42.26 25.25
N ALA A 152 -36.21 43.27 24.38
CA ALA A 152 -35.35 43.41 23.20
C ALA A 152 -33.88 43.60 23.57
N LEU A 153 -33.57 44.42 24.59
CA LEU A 153 -32.20 44.63 25.03
C LEU A 153 -31.61 43.38 25.70
N LEU A 154 -32.41 42.63 26.47
CA LEU A 154 -31.99 41.34 27.03
C LEU A 154 -31.67 40.32 25.93
N ILE A 155 -32.50 40.23 24.89
CA ILE A 155 -32.24 39.34 23.75
C ILE A 155 -30.88 39.65 23.12
N PHE A 156 -30.60 40.92 22.81
CA PHE A 156 -29.28 41.30 22.27
C PHE A 156 -28.13 41.06 23.24
N ALA A 157 -28.33 41.34 24.54
CA ALA A 157 -27.33 41.04 25.56
C ALA A 157 -27.03 39.53 25.66
N THR A 158 -28.03 38.67 25.50
CA THR A 158 -27.85 37.21 25.44
C THR A 158 -27.08 36.79 24.19
N PHE A 159 -27.38 37.35 23.02
CA PHE A 159 -26.60 37.08 21.81
C PHE A 159 -25.14 37.56 21.92
N SER A 160 -24.91 38.72 22.54
CA SER A 160 -23.55 39.19 22.87
C SER A 160 -22.86 38.27 23.87
N LEU A 161 -23.57 37.71 24.85
CA LEU A 161 -23.02 36.77 25.82
C LEU A 161 -22.54 35.49 25.13
N VAL A 162 -23.32 34.94 24.20
CA VAL A 162 -22.91 33.79 23.37
C VAL A 162 -21.64 34.11 22.59
N GLY A 163 -21.58 35.27 21.93
CA GLY A 163 -20.36 35.72 21.24
C GLY A 163 -19.15 35.84 22.18
N ASN A 164 -19.33 36.34 23.40
CA ASN A 164 -18.24 36.45 24.37
C ASN A 164 -17.76 35.07 24.87
N ILE A 165 -18.67 34.12 25.12
CA ILE A 165 -18.31 32.73 25.45
C ILE A 165 -17.50 32.12 24.30
N CYS A 166 -17.94 32.30 23.06
CA CYS A 166 -17.21 31.83 21.88
C CYS A 166 -15.83 32.49 21.75
N THR A 167 -15.70 33.77 22.11
CA THR A 167 -14.40 34.48 22.14
C THR A 167 -13.46 33.83 23.15
N TYR A 168 -13.92 33.60 24.38
CA TYR A 168 -13.13 32.95 25.43
C TYR A 168 -12.71 31.52 25.05
N VAL A 169 -13.66 30.70 24.61
CA VAL A 169 -13.40 29.31 24.22
C VAL A 169 -12.46 29.22 23.02
N SER A 170 -12.60 30.12 22.04
CA SER A 170 -11.69 30.18 20.89
C SER A 170 -10.27 30.57 21.31
N ASN A 171 -10.13 31.50 22.27
CA ASN A 171 -8.84 31.88 22.83
C ASN A 171 -8.15 30.69 23.52
N GLU A 172 -8.91 29.93 24.33
CA GLU A 172 -8.35 28.78 25.05
C GLU A 172 -7.99 27.63 24.10
N ARG A 173 -8.86 27.36 23.12
CA ARG A 173 -8.59 26.33 22.11
C ARG A 173 -7.33 26.61 21.30
N MET A 174 -7.06 27.88 20.99
CA MET A 174 -5.82 28.27 20.31
C MET A 174 -4.59 27.98 21.18
N THR A 175 -4.67 28.13 22.51
CA THR A 175 -3.59 27.74 23.45
C THR A 175 -3.32 26.25 23.34
N THR A 176 -4.37 25.42 23.45
CA THR A 176 -4.25 23.95 23.36
C THR A 176 -3.68 23.52 22.01
N GLY A 177 -4.14 24.13 20.92
CA GLY A 177 -3.64 23.84 19.57
C GLY A 177 -2.15 24.15 19.40
N LEU A 178 -1.66 25.25 19.97
CA LEU A 178 -0.24 25.61 19.92
C LEU A 178 0.65 24.67 20.75
N GLU A 179 0.15 24.18 21.89
CA GLU A 179 0.85 23.20 22.73
C GLU A 179 0.94 21.82 22.06
N GLU A 180 -0.14 21.38 21.41
CA GLU A 180 -0.18 20.14 20.63
C GLU A 180 0.72 20.18 19.40
N ILE A 181 0.88 21.33 18.73
CA ILE A 181 1.80 21.45 17.58
C ILE A 181 3.23 21.05 17.95
N ASN A 182 3.73 21.46 19.13
CA ASN A 182 5.11 21.18 19.52
C ASN A 182 5.33 19.67 19.76
N SER A 183 4.47 19.05 20.56
CA SER A 183 4.59 17.61 20.87
C SER A 183 4.32 16.75 19.64
N ASN A 184 3.31 17.10 18.83
CA ASN A 184 2.98 16.34 17.62
C ASN A 184 4.04 16.53 16.54
N ALA A 185 4.59 17.73 16.34
CA ALA A 185 5.60 17.95 15.31
C ALA A 185 6.91 17.20 15.61
N VAL A 186 7.40 17.23 16.84
CA VAL A 186 8.61 16.48 17.19
C VAL A 186 8.37 14.97 17.11
N ASN A 187 7.24 14.49 17.63
CA ASN A 187 6.91 13.06 17.60
C ASN A 187 6.67 12.55 16.18
N ASN A 188 5.90 13.26 15.36
CA ASN A 188 5.58 12.80 14.01
C ASN A 188 6.81 12.84 13.07
N LEU A 189 7.82 13.67 13.36
CA LEU A 189 9.07 13.66 12.60
C LEU A 189 9.92 12.39 12.84
N ASP A 190 9.76 11.69 13.97
CA ASP A 190 10.39 10.37 14.17
C ASP A 190 9.86 9.32 13.18
N ASP A 191 8.62 9.47 12.72
CA ASP A 191 7.99 8.51 11.81
C ASP A 191 8.68 8.47 10.44
N ILE A 192 9.40 9.53 10.05
CA ILE A 192 10.24 9.53 8.85
C ILE A 192 11.37 8.51 9.02
N ASN A 193 12.04 8.51 10.17
CA ASN A 193 13.10 7.54 10.46
C ASN A 193 12.53 6.12 10.57
N THR A 194 11.38 5.95 11.23
CA THR A 194 10.68 4.65 11.30
C THR A 194 10.32 4.14 9.91
N PHE A 195 9.79 5.00 9.05
CA PHE A 195 9.45 4.65 7.67
C PHE A 195 10.68 4.25 6.85
N LEU A 196 11.78 5.02 6.95
CA LEU A 196 13.02 4.71 6.23
C LEU A 196 13.65 3.39 6.72
N ASN A 197 13.67 3.15 8.03
CA ASN A 197 14.22 1.91 8.59
C ASN A 197 13.39 0.68 8.22
N LEU A 198 12.04 0.77 8.32
CA LEU A 198 11.17 -0.33 7.91
C LEU A 198 11.28 -0.61 6.41
N THR A 199 11.33 0.44 5.58
CA THR A 199 11.49 0.28 4.13
C THR A 199 12.84 -0.38 3.79
N GLU A 200 13.92 -0.03 4.50
CA GLU A 200 15.22 -0.69 4.34
C GLU A 200 15.16 -2.19 4.71
N GLU A 201 14.52 -2.54 5.83
CA GLU A 201 14.35 -3.95 6.23
C GLU A 201 13.56 -4.75 5.19
N GLN A 202 12.44 -4.20 4.70
CA GLN A 202 11.63 -4.80 3.64
C GLN A 202 12.45 -5.07 2.37
N VAL A 203 13.38 -4.18 2.05
CA VAL A 203 14.25 -4.30 0.89
C VAL A 203 15.32 -5.35 1.08
N ILE A 204 15.92 -5.44 2.26
CA ILE A 204 16.89 -6.50 2.57
C ILE A 204 16.21 -7.88 2.47
N VAL A 205 14.97 -8.00 2.97
CA VAL A 205 14.18 -9.23 2.81
C VAL A 205 13.95 -9.53 1.33
N LEU A 206 13.48 -8.57 0.55
CA LEU A 206 13.16 -8.79 -0.86
C LEU A 206 14.40 -9.08 -1.72
N GLY A 207 15.37 -8.17 -1.71
CA GLY A 207 16.51 -8.16 -2.63
C GLY A 207 17.70 -9.00 -2.20
N HIS A 208 17.80 -9.37 -0.91
CA HIS A 208 18.91 -10.21 -0.44
C HIS A 208 18.42 -11.59 0.03
N MET A 209 17.49 -11.65 1.00
CA MET A 209 17.07 -12.94 1.57
C MET A 209 16.28 -13.77 0.57
N ASN A 210 15.19 -13.21 0.02
CA ASN A 210 14.33 -13.91 -0.91
C ASN A 210 15.06 -14.22 -2.22
N LEU A 211 15.88 -13.31 -2.72
CA LEU A 211 16.75 -13.59 -3.86
C LEU A 211 17.69 -14.77 -3.61
N ASN A 212 18.33 -14.84 -2.45
CA ASN A 212 19.24 -15.93 -2.11
C ASN A 212 18.50 -17.27 -1.98
N ILE A 213 17.25 -17.25 -1.52
CA ILE A 213 16.39 -18.45 -1.51
C ILE A 213 16.10 -18.89 -2.95
N THR A 214 15.69 -17.97 -3.82
CA THR A 214 15.51 -18.23 -5.26
C THR A 214 16.76 -18.81 -5.89
N TRP A 215 17.91 -18.19 -5.61
CA TRP A 215 19.21 -18.63 -6.08
C TRP A 215 19.50 -20.08 -5.70
N ASN A 216 19.38 -20.41 -4.43
CA ASN A 216 19.65 -21.75 -3.92
C ASN A 216 18.68 -22.78 -4.51
N ALA A 217 17.40 -22.42 -4.65
CA ALA A 217 16.41 -23.27 -5.27
C ALA A 217 16.74 -23.59 -6.74
N VAL A 218 17.17 -22.58 -7.50
CA VAL A 218 17.50 -22.78 -8.91
C VAL A 218 18.84 -23.51 -9.08
N ILE A 219 19.88 -23.17 -8.31
CA ILE A 219 21.14 -23.94 -8.35
C ILE A 219 20.91 -25.41 -7.98
N SER A 220 20.06 -25.69 -6.99
CA SER A 220 19.73 -27.07 -6.63
C SER A 220 19.07 -27.84 -7.78
N GLN A 221 18.30 -27.17 -8.64
CA GLN A 221 17.69 -27.77 -9.83
C GLN A 221 18.68 -27.97 -10.97
N MET A 222 19.72 -27.13 -11.03
CA MET A 222 20.65 -27.04 -12.17
C MET A 222 22.01 -27.71 -11.89
N ASP A 223 22.17 -28.39 -10.76
CA ASP A 223 23.36 -29.24 -10.58
C ASP A 223 23.46 -30.22 -11.75
N ILE A 224 24.64 -30.32 -12.37
CA ILE A 224 24.89 -31.16 -13.56
C ILE A 224 24.47 -32.59 -13.29
N SER A 225 24.66 -33.06 -12.06
CA SER A 225 24.23 -34.39 -11.63
C SER A 225 22.71 -34.55 -11.78
N ASN A 226 21.93 -33.68 -11.14
CA ASN A 226 20.46 -33.67 -11.17
C ASN A 226 19.91 -33.43 -12.58
N LEU A 227 20.50 -32.50 -13.34
CA LEU A 227 20.10 -32.21 -14.71
C LEU A 227 20.32 -33.42 -15.62
N THR A 228 21.53 -33.99 -15.56
CA THR A 228 21.87 -35.18 -16.34
C THR A 228 20.99 -36.35 -15.95
N ASP A 229 20.76 -36.57 -14.65
CA ASP A 229 19.94 -37.67 -14.17
C ASP A 229 18.47 -37.50 -14.55
N THR A 230 17.91 -36.28 -14.48
CA THR A 230 16.52 -35.99 -14.90
C THR A 230 16.32 -36.23 -16.40
N LEU A 231 17.23 -35.70 -17.23
CA LEU A 231 17.23 -35.92 -18.68
C LEU A 231 17.39 -37.41 -19.00
N SER A 232 18.29 -38.08 -18.29
CA SER A 232 18.60 -39.49 -18.49
C SER A 232 17.43 -40.39 -18.10
N ASP A 233 16.75 -40.12 -16.98
CA ASP A 233 15.59 -40.87 -16.55
C ASP A 233 14.46 -40.78 -17.58
N TYR A 234 14.19 -39.57 -18.08
CA TYR A 234 13.18 -39.36 -19.12
C TYR A 234 13.52 -40.12 -20.42
N ILE A 235 14.77 -40.00 -20.91
CA ILE A 235 15.23 -40.69 -22.13
C ILE A 235 15.18 -42.21 -21.93
N THR A 236 15.64 -42.69 -20.77
CA THR A 236 15.68 -44.11 -20.42
C THR A 236 14.28 -44.70 -20.42
N GLU A 237 13.29 -44.03 -19.81
CA GLU A 237 11.91 -44.51 -19.77
C GLU A 237 11.36 -44.79 -21.18
N LYS A 238 11.59 -43.86 -22.12
CA LYS A 238 11.10 -43.99 -23.51
C LYS A 238 11.84 -45.04 -24.32
N LEU A 239 13.17 -45.11 -24.20
CA LEU A 239 13.99 -46.08 -24.93
C LEU A 239 13.81 -47.51 -24.38
N ALA A 240 13.78 -47.66 -23.05
CA ALA A 240 13.62 -48.96 -22.40
C ALA A 240 12.25 -49.58 -22.71
N GLY A 241 11.18 -48.78 -22.78
CA GLY A 241 9.86 -49.27 -23.17
C GLY A 241 9.86 -49.88 -24.59
N SER A 242 10.51 -49.23 -25.55
CA SER A 242 10.63 -49.71 -26.94
C SER A 242 11.51 -50.96 -27.05
N ALA A 243 12.62 -50.98 -26.30
CA ALA A 243 13.52 -52.13 -26.21
C ALA A 243 12.82 -53.36 -25.60
N LEU A 244 12.05 -53.15 -24.53
CA LEU A 244 11.30 -54.21 -23.85
C LEU A 244 10.21 -54.79 -24.76
N ALA A 245 9.49 -53.93 -25.49
CA ALA A 245 8.47 -54.37 -26.44
C ALA A 245 9.06 -55.28 -27.54
N ALA A 246 10.25 -54.93 -28.06
CA ALA A 246 10.95 -55.75 -29.06
C ALA A 246 11.48 -57.07 -28.48
N MET A 247 11.90 -57.09 -27.21
CA MET A 247 12.51 -58.26 -26.59
C MET A 247 11.48 -59.25 -26.01
N LYS A 248 10.28 -58.78 -25.65
CA LYS A 248 9.19 -59.59 -25.10
C LYS A 248 8.88 -60.90 -25.87
N PRO A 249 8.70 -60.90 -27.21
CA PRO A 249 8.45 -62.15 -27.94
C PRO A 249 9.65 -63.11 -27.91
N HIS A 250 10.86 -62.58 -27.87
CA HIS A 250 12.09 -63.36 -27.82
C HIS A 250 12.30 -64.01 -26.44
N ILE A 251 12.02 -63.26 -25.36
CA ILE A 251 12.00 -63.77 -23.98
C ILE A 251 11.00 -64.92 -23.87
N GLN A 252 9.77 -64.72 -24.35
CA GLN A 252 8.75 -65.77 -24.28
C GLN A 252 9.16 -67.03 -25.05
N LYS A 253 9.75 -66.87 -26.25
CA LYS A 253 10.27 -68.00 -27.03
C LYS A 253 11.36 -68.75 -26.28
N ALA A 254 12.32 -68.03 -25.71
CA ALA A 254 13.41 -68.61 -24.92
C ALA A 254 12.89 -69.42 -23.72
N GLN A 255 11.93 -68.84 -22.98
CA GLN A 255 11.32 -69.48 -21.81
C GLN A 255 10.50 -70.73 -22.18
N ASN A 256 9.72 -70.66 -23.27
CA ASN A 256 8.94 -71.80 -23.74
C ASN A 256 9.83 -72.98 -24.14
N VAL A 257 10.87 -72.72 -24.94
CA VAL A 257 11.82 -73.75 -25.36
C VAL A 257 12.55 -74.35 -24.16
N PHE A 258 12.92 -73.54 -23.17
CA PHE A 258 13.56 -74.05 -21.96
C PHE A 258 12.61 -74.92 -21.12
N ALA A 259 11.34 -74.50 -20.97
CA ALA A 259 10.32 -75.29 -20.29
C ALA A 259 10.04 -76.63 -21.02
N GLU A 260 10.03 -76.63 -22.36
CA GLU A 260 9.95 -77.85 -23.17
C GLU A 260 11.12 -78.81 -22.85
N VAL A 261 12.35 -78.30 -22.79
CA VAL A 261 13.54 -79.09 -22.45
C VAL A 261 13.47 -79.64 -21.02
N GLU A 262 13.09 -78.83 -20.03
CA GLU A 262 12.96 -79.29 -18.64
C GLU A 262 11.90 -80.39 -18.50
N ASN A 263 10.73 -80.20 -19.12
CA ASN A 263 9.65 -81.17 -19.10
C ASN A 263 10.06 -82.48 -19.80
N ALA A 264 10.75 -82.38 -20.95
CA ALA A 264 11.24 -83.55 -21.68
C ALA A 264 12.32 -84.32 -20.88
N ILE A 265 13.23 -83.62 -20.20
CA ILE A 265 14.23 -84.24 -19.31
C ILE A 265 13.57 -84.90 -18.10
N ALA A 266 12.58 -84.26 -17.48
CA ALA A 266 11.85 -84.81 -16.34
C ALA A 266 11.11 -86.10 -16.75
N ALA A 267 10.40 -86.09 -17.88
CA ALA A 267 9.73 -87.27 -18.42
C ALA A 267 10.74 -88.39 -18.73
N PHE A 268 11.86 -88.08 -19.39
CA PHE A 268 12.93 -89.03 -19.68
C PHE A 268 13.47 -89.71 -18.41
N LYS A 269 13.72 -88.94 -17.33
CA LYS A 269 14.21 -89.45 -16.03
C LYS A 269 13.24 -90.39 -15.32
N THR A 270 11.93 -90.25 -15.51
CA THR A 270 10.92 -91.09 -14.85
C THR A 270 10.73 -92.47 -15.48
N THR A 271 11.35 -92.73 -16.63
CA THR A 271 11.25 -94.03 -17.31
C THR A 271 12.13 -95.07 -16.61
N THR A 272 11.52 -96.03 -15.91
CA THR A 272 12.13 -96.99 -14.96
C THR A 272 13.23 -97.90 -15.51
N VAL A 273 13.45 -97.93 -16.83
CA VAL A 273 14.45 -98.80 -17.50
C VAL A 273 15.82 -98.12 -17.68
N LEU A 274 15.97 -96.81 -17.43
CA LEU A 274 17.11 -96.01 -17.91
C LEU A 274 18.19 -95.57 -16.89
N CYS A 275 18.14 -95.98 -15.62
CA CYS A 275 19.07 -95.45 -14.59
C CYS A 275 20.57 -95.70 -14.86
N ASN A 276 20.94 -96.79 -15.54
CA ASN A 276 22.34 -97.04 -15.93
C ASN A 276 22.78 -96.23 -17.17
N LEU A 277 21.84 -95.84 -18.05
CA LEU A 277 22.08 -94.98 -19.21
C LEU A 277 22.28 -93.51 -18.83
N CYS A 278 21.62 -93.05 -17.76
CA CYS A 278 21.76 -91.67 -17.27
C CYS A 278 23.22 -91.29 -16.98
N ARG A 279 24.06 -92.22 -16.51
CA ARG A 279 25.49 -91.97 -16.27
C ARG A 279 26.28 -91.62 -17.54
N SER A 280 25.89 -92.16 -18.70
CA SER A 280 26.54 -91.87 -19.98
C SER A 280 26.14 -90.50 -20.56
N LEU A 281 24.98 -89.97 -20.13
CA LEU A 281 24.43 -88.68 -20.57
C LEU A 281 24.63 -87.57 -19.51
N ASP A 282 25.20 -87.92 -18.36
CA ASP A 282 25.27 -87.09 -17.16
C ASP A 282 25.98 -85.76 -17.42
N SER A 283 27.07 -85.79 -18.20
CA SER A 283 27.80 -84.59 -18.60
C SER A 283 26.93 -83.61 -19.42
N GLY A 284 26.17 -84.11 -20.40
CA GLY A 284 25.28 -83.29 -21.23
C GLY A 284 24.05 -82.77 -20.47
N LEU A 285 23.46 -83.61 -19.61
CA LEU A 285 22.34 -83.22 -18.74
C LEU A 285 22.78 -82.21 -17.67
N THR A 286 24.01 -82.31 -17.18
CA THR A 286 24.61 -81.32 -16.27
C THR A 286 24.82 -79.98 -16.98
N LEU A 287 25.27 -79.96 -18.22
CA LEU A 287 25.38 -78.73 -19.02
C LEU A 287 24.02 -78.05 -19.23
N ILE A 288 22.95 -78.82 -19.46
CA ILE A 288 21.58 -78.29 -19.56
C ILE A 288 21.08 -77.77 -18.21
N SER A 289 21.38 -78.49 -17.11
CA SER A 289 21.08 -77.99 -15.77
C SER A 289 21.82 -76.68 -15.45
N ASN A 290 23.05 -76.51 -15.96
CA ASN A 290 23.81 -75.28 -15.83
C ASN A 290 23.27 -74.16 -16.72
N LEU A 291 22.58 -74.47 -17.83
CA LEU A 291 21.86 -73.46 -18.62
C LEU A 291 20.68 -72.85 -17.89
N LYS A 292 20.07 -73.58 -16.95
CA LYS A 292 18.91 -73.11 -16.18
C LYS A 292 19.15 -71.74 -15.55
N THR A 293 20.32 -71.54 -14.96
CA THR A 293 20.66 -70.27 -14.29
C THR A 293 20.72 -69.09 -15.27
N ASN A 294 21.12 -69.33 -16.53
CA ASN A 294 21.11 -68.32 -17.58
C ASN A 294 19.69 -67.98 -18.05
N PHE A 295 18.81 -68.98 -18.20
CA PHE A 295 17.40 -68.78 -18.58
C PHE A 295 16.55 -68.17 -17.45
N ASP A 296 16.82 -68.50 -16.19
CA ASP A 296 16.20 -67.87 -15.01
C ASP A 296 16.58 -66.38 -14.90
N GLY A 297 17.68 -65.96 -15.52
CA GLY A 297 18.07 -64.56 -15.71
C GLY A 297 17.31 -63.86 -16.85
N PHE A 298 16.69 -64.62 -17.74
CA PHE A 298 16.05 -64.16 -18.97
C PHE A 298 14.52 -64.03 -18.80
N THR A 299 14.09 -63.25 -17.80
CA THR A 299 12.67 -62.94 -17.54
C THR A 299 12.31 -61.52 -17.93
N GLU A 300 11.04 -61.24 -18.24
CA GLU A 300 10.57 -59.89 -18.59
C GLU A 300 10.92 -58.86 -17.50
N GLU A 301 10.73 -59.21 -16.22
CA GLU A 301 11.06 -58.34 -15.09
C GLU A 301 12.57 -58.04 -15.00
N LYS A 302 13.43 -59.07 -15.03
CA LYS A 302 14.89 -58.88 -14.91
C LYS A 302 15.45 -58.15 -16.13
N MET A 303 15.00 -58.52 -17.33
CA MET A 303 15.46 -57.92 -18.58
C MET A 303 15.03 -56.46 -18.68
N SER A 304 13.81 -56.10 -18.25
CA SER A 304 13.36 -54.70 -18.23
C SER A 304 14.24 -53.80 -17.36
N LYS A 305 14.54 -54.23 -16.13
CA LYS A 305 15.45 -53.51 -15.21
C LYS A 305 16.85 -53.38 -15.79
N GLN A 306 17.41 -54.49 -16.28
CA GLN A 306 18.76 -54.52 -16.84
C GLN A 306 18.90 -53.65 -18.10
N ILE A 307 17.93 -53.71 -19.02
CA ILE A 307 17.91 -52.86 -20.21
C ILE A 307 17.81 -51.38 -19.81
N ALA A 308 16.93 -51.03 -18.87
CA ALA A 308 16.79 -49.66 -18.38
C ALA A 308 18.10 -49.16 -17.74
N GLU A 309 18.76 -49.95 -16.88
CA GLU A 309 20.05 -49.59 -16.28
C GLU A 309 21.17 -49.44 -17.32
N GLY A 310 21.23 -50.34 -18.30
CA GLY A 310 22.20 -50.28 -19.40
C GLY A 310 22.03 -49.05 -20.27
N ILE A 311 20.79 -48.71 -20.63
CA ILE A 311 20.45 -47.48 -21.37
C ILE A 311 20.79 -46.25 -20.52
N LYS A 312 20.37 -46.21 -19.24
CA LYS A 312 20.64 -45.08 -18.34
C LYS A 312 22.13 -44.80 -18.19
N THR A 313 22.95 -45.85 -18.11
CA THR A 313 24.41 -45.73 -18.02
C THR A 313 25.01 -45.07 -19.27
N GLU A 314 24.58 -45.50 -20.46
CA GLU A 314 25.09 -44.99 -21.75
C GLU A 314 24.59 -43.58 -22.07
N VAL A 315 23.35 -43.28 -21.67
CA VAL A 315 22.78 -41.93 -21.76
C VAL A 315 23.52 -40.99 -20.81
N ASN A 316 23.73 -41.39 -19.55
CA ASN A 316 24.48 -40.60 -18.59
C ASN A 316 25.93 -40.34 -19.03
N SER A 317 26.62 -41.34 -19.58
CA SER A 317 27.99 -41.15 -20.07
C SER A 317 28.02 -40.19 -21.26
N SER A 318 27.07 -40.29 -22.19
CA SER A 318 26.96 -39.41 -23.35
C SER A 318 26.66 -37.96 -22.95
N LEU A 319 25.73 -37.76 -22.01
CA LEU A 319 25.34 -36.43 -21.53
C LEU A 319 26.49 -35.76 -20.73
N LYS A 320 27.16 -36.50 -19.84
CA LYS A 320 28.28 -35.96 -19.03
C LYS A 320 29.50 -35.58 -19.86
N ASN A 321 29.76 -36.31 -20.96
CA ASN A 321 30.90 -36.06 -21.83
C ASN A 321 30.65 -34.97 -22.89
N SER A 322 29.43 -34.44 -22.99
CA SER A 322 29.10 -33.39 -23.95
C SER A 322 29.72 -32.03 -23.53
N PRO A 323 30.56 -31.39 -24.37
CA PRO A 323 31.14 -30.08 -24.05
C PRO A 323 30.06 -29.00 -23.89
N ASN A 324 28.94 -29.12 -24.60
CA ASN A 324 27.82 -28.20 -24.50
C ASN A 324 27.11 -28.27 -23.14
N MET A 325 27.17 -29.41 -22.42
CA MET A 325 26.56 -29.54 -21.09
C MET A 325 27.32 -28.72 -20.05
N ASN A 326 28.65 -28.66 -20.15
CA ASN A 326 29.50 -27.82 -19.31
C ASN A 326 29.35 -26.33 -19.66
N ASP A 327 29.30 -25.99 -20.94
CA ASP A 327 29.09 -24.61 -21.40
C ASP A 327 27.71 -24.08 -20.97
N MET A 328 26.68 -24.91 -21.05
CA MET A 328 25.33 -24.56 -20.58
C MET A 328 25.30 -24.28 -19.08
N LYS A 329 26.00 -25.06 -18.24
CA LYS A 329 26.15 -24.74 -16.81
C LYS A 329 26.80 -23.38 -16.62
N LEU A 330 27.88 -23.09 -17.35
CA LEU A 330 28.58 -21.80 -17.23
C LEU A 330 27.67 -20.63 -17.63
N LYS A 331 26.90 -20.77 -18.73
CA LYS A 331 25.93 -19.75 -19.18
C LYS A 331 24.81 -19.55 -18.16
N VAL A 332 24.30 -20.63 -17.61
CA VAL A 332 23.31 -20.62 -16.54
C VAL A 332 23.87 -19.92 -15.30
N ASP A 333 25.04 -20.32 -14.80
CA ASP A 333 25.72 -19.67 -13.66
C ASP A 333 25.96 -18.18 -13.93
N GLN A 334 26.31 -17.82 -15.17
CA GLN A 334 26.57 -16.44 -15.57
C GLN A 334 25.28 -15.61 -15.62
N LEU A 335 24.20 -16.12 -16.22
CA LEU A 335 22.86 -15.52 -16.23
C LEU A 335 22.39 -15.22 -14.82
N PHE A 336 22.60 -16.17 -13.93
CA PHE A 336 22.27 -16.07 -12.53
C PHE A 336 23.15 -15.00 -11.84
N LYS A 337 24.48 -15.01 -12.03
CA LYS A 337 25.37 -13.95 -11.51
C LYS A 337 24.95 -12.56 -12.02
N ASP A 338 24.53 -12.44 -13.27
CA ASP A 338 24.08 -11.19 -13.86
C ASP A 338 22.75 -10.73 -13.24
N MET A 339 21.79 -11.65 -13.00
CA MET A 339 20.57 -11.35 -12.23
C MET A 339 20.90 -10.96 -10.79
N TYR A 340 21.81 -11.67 -10.13
CA TYR A 340 22.24 -11.35 -8.77
C TYR A 340 22.89 -9.97 -8.72
N GLY A 341 23.72 -9.63 -9.72
CA GLY A 341 24.28 -8.29 -9.90
C GLY A 341 23.19 -7.24 -10.03
N LYS A 342 22.19 -7.47 -10.88
CA LYS A 342 21.07 -6.52 -11.09
C LYS A 342 20.18 -6.36 -9.88
N VAL A 343 19.90 -7.41 -9.12
CA VAL A 343 19.12 -7.29 -7.88
C VAL A 343 19.95 -6.67 -6.75
N ASN A 344 21.26 -6.96 -6.70
CA ASN A 344 22.16 -6.26 -5.80
C ASN A 344 22.25 -4.76 -6.13
N ASP A 345 22.16 -4.36 -7.41
CA ASP A 345 22.03 -2.95 -7.81
C ASP A 345 20.75 -2.31 -7.21
N VAL A 346 19.66 -3.07 -7.07
CA VAL A 346 18.41 -2.62 -6.39
C VAL A 346 18.58 -2.54 -4.87
N VAL A 347 19.40 -3.40 -4.26
CA VAL A 347 19.72 -3.27 -2.84
C VAL A 347 20.60 -2.04 -2.60
N VAL A 348 21.60 -1.83 -3.47
CA VAL A 348 22.48 -0.65 -3.44
C VAL A 348 21.69 0.64 -3.72
N MET A 349 20.71 0.60 -4.63
CA MET A 349 19.74 1.67 -4.91
C MET A 349 19.13 2.22 -3.64
N ILE A 350 18.60 1.33 -2.81
CA ILE A 350 17.78 1.73 -1.68
C ILE A 350 18.66 2.21 -0.54
N LYS A 351 19.84 1.60 -0.37
CA LYS A 351 20.87 2.14 0.53
C LYS A 351 21.31 3.55 0.12
N LYS A 352 21.50 3.78 -1.19
CA LYS A 352 21.85 5.09 -1.73
C LYS A 352 20.70 6.09 -1.59
N PHE A 353 19.47 5.71 -1.91
CA PHE A 353 18.28 6.54 -1.70
C PHE A 353 18.12 6.92 -0.22
N ARG A 354 18.36 6.00 0.71
CA ARG A 354 18.38 6.29 2.15
C ARG A 354 19.48 7.29 2.51
N GLN A 355 20.72 7.07 2.04
CA GLN A 355 21.84 7.99 2.30
C GLN A 355 21.56 9.39 1.75
N GLU A 356 21.07 9.47 0.52
CA GLU A 356 20.72 10.75 -0.11
C GLU A 356 19.56 11.42 0.60
N THR A 357 18.51 10.67 0.97
CA THR A 357 17.38 11.19 1.76
C THR A 357 17.81 11.68 3.14
N GLN A 358 18.67 10.95 3.85
CA GLN A 358 19.20 11.38 5.15
C GLN A 358 20.13 12.60 5.03
N SER A 359 20.90 12.70 3.94
CA SER A 359 21.79 13.83 3.70
C SER A 359 21.07 15.09 3.20
N GLY A 360 20.01 14.93 2.41
CA GLY A 360 19.16 16.02 1.90
C GLY A 360 18.12 16.49 2.89
N PHE A 361 17.68 15.59 3.78
CA PHE A 361 16.66 15.83 4.79
C PHE A 361 17.13 15.30 6.15
N ASP A 362 17.99 16.09 6.82
CA ASP A 362 18.40 15.82 8.20
C ASP A 362 17.19 16.01 9.12
N VAL A 363 16.52 14.91 9.45
CA VAL A 363 15.35 14.87 10.34
C VAL A 363 15.67 15.48 11.71
N ASP A 364 16.89 15.36 12.21
CA ASP A 364 17.29 15.92 13.50
C ASP A 364 17.56 17.44 13.41
N SER A 365 18.06 17.93 12.28
CA SER A 365 18.09 19.38 11.98
C SER A 365 16.68 19.95 11.85
N LEU A 366 15.77 19.23 11.19
CA LEU A 366 14.37 19.66 11.05
C LEU A 366 13.68 19.70 12.42
N LYS A 367 13.85 18.68 13.25
CA LYS A 367 13.34 18.68 14.63
C LYS A 367 13.89 19.86 15.42
N ARG A 368 15.20 20.12 15.38
CA ARG A 368 15.79 21.29 16.06
C ARG A 368 15.18 22.60 15.59
N THR A 369 14.95 22.74 14.29
CA THR A 369 14.32 23.93 13.70
C THR A 369 12.87 24.07 14.17
N VAL A 370 12.10 22.99 14.08
CA VAL A 370 10.69 22.94 14.48
C VAL A 370 10.54 23.18 15.99
N THR A 371 11.36 22.57 16.84
CA THR A 371 11.38 22.80 18.28
C THR A 371 11.77 24.25 18.60
N TYR A 372 12.77 24.81 17.93
CA TYR A 372 13.16 26.21 18.10
C TYR A 372 12.00 27.16 17.81
N TYR A 373 11.33 27.02 16.66
CA TYR A 373 10.18 27.87 16.33
C TYR A 373 8.98 27.62 17.24
N SER A 374 8.73 26.36 17.60
CA SER A 374 7.62 25.99 18.51
C SER A 374 7.82 26.57 19.90
N ASP A 375 9.03 26.50 20.46
CA ASP A 375 9.35 27.09 21.77
C ASP A 375 9.20 28.61 21.75
N GLN A 376 9.58 29.27 20.65
CA GLN A 376 9.37 30.70 20.49
C GLN A 376 7.88 31.04 20.47
N VAL A 377 7.08 30.30 19.69
CA VAL A 377 5.62 30.50 19.63
C VAL A 377 4.96 30.24 20.99
N LEU A 378 5.37 29.20 21.71
CA LEU A 378 4.87 28.87 23.05
C LEU A 378 5.23 29.92 24.09
N LYS A 379 6.43 30.52 24.00
CA LYS A 379 6.82 31.64 24.85
C LYS A 379 5.88 32.84 24.69
N TYR A 380 5.47 33.15 23.45
CA TYR A 380 4.52 34.23 23.18
C TYR A 380 3.06 33.84 23.43
N ASN A 381 2.73 32.54 23.41
CA ASN A 381 1.37 32.04 23.66
C ASN A 381 0.83 32.46 25.03
N LYS A 382 1.68 32.50 26.07
CA LYS A 382 1.28 32.97 27.41
C LYS A 382 0.75 34.41 27.37
N TYR A 383 1.46 35.31 26.68
CA TYR A 383 1.04 36.71 26.55
C TYR A 383 -0.22 36.85 25.70
N ARG A 384 -0.30 36.09 24.59
CA ARG A 384 -1.47 36.03 23.71
C ARG A 384 -2.72 35.57 24.47
N SER A 385 -2.62 34.47 25.22
CA SER A 385 -3.74 33.91 25.98
C SER A 385 -4.24 34.88 27.05
N ILE A 386 -3.32 35.51 27.81
CA ILE A 386 -3.68 36.54 28.80
C ILE A 386 -4.39 37.72 28.12
N ALA A 387 -3.88 38.22 26.99
CA ALA A 387 -4.50 39.32 26.26
C ALA A 387 -5.93 38.94 25.81
N GLY A 388 -6.14 37.75 25.27
CA GLY A 388 -7.46 37.26 24.88
C GLY A 388 -8.43 37.16 26.07
N SER A 389 -7.95 36.66 27.21
CA SER A 389 -8.74 36.58 28.45
C SER A 389 -9.11 37.97 28.99
N VAL A 390 -8.23 38.95 28.91
CA VAL A 390 -8.52 40.35 29.27
C VAL A 390 -9.59 40.95 28.36
N LEU A 391 -9.52 40.71 27.04
CA LEU A 391 -10.53 41.18 26.09
C LEU A 391 -11.90 40.56 26.38
N SER A 392 -11.95 39.26 26.68
CA SER A 392 -13.19 38.60 27.11
C SER A 392 -13.71 39.13 28.44
N ALA A 393 -12.83 39.45 29.40
CA ALA A 393 -13.23 40.07 30.67
C ALA A 393 -13.85 41.47 30.47
N ILE A 394 -13.31 42.29 29.55
CA ILE A 394 -13.89 43.59 29.18
C ILE A 394 -15.30 43.40 28.59
N LEU A 395 -15.48 42.45 27.67
CA LEU A 395 -16.80 42.12 27.11
C LEU A 395 -17.77 41.64 28.19
N THR A 396 -17.31 40.76 29.09
CA THR A 396 -18.11 40.27 30.24
C THR A 396 -18.57 41.43 31.12
N LEU A 397 -17.69 42.39 31.43
CA LEU A 397 -18.04 43.56 32.24
C LEU A 397 -19.15 44.38 31.57
N VAL A 398 -19.00 44.68 30.28
CA VAL A 398 -19.98 45.46 29.51
C VAL A 398 -21.34 44.76 29.47
N ILE A 399 -21.35 43.46 29.15
CA ILE A 399 -22.58 42.65 29.05
C ILE A 399 -23.25 42.52 30.42
N SER A 400 -22.46 42.33 31.49
CA SER A 400 -22.99 42.24 32.85
C SER A 400 -23.65 43.55 33.29
N LEU A 401 -23.06 44.71 32.95
CA LEU A 401 -23.67 46.01 33.24
C LEU A 401 -24.97 46.23 32.45
N LEU A 402 -25.05 45.75 31.20
CA LEU A 402 -26.29 45.77 30.42
C LEU A 402 -27.38 44.91 31.08
N ILE A 403 -27.08 43.64 31.41
CA ILE A 403 -28.04 42.69 31.99
C ILE A 403 -28.50 43.16 33.38
N LEU A 404 -27.56 43.48 34.27
CA LEU A 404 -27.89 43.98 35.61
C LEU A 404 -28.64 45.32 35.56
N GLY A 405 -28.29 46.18 34.60
CA GLY A 405 -28.99 47.43 34.35
C GLY A 405 -30.47 47.21 34.00
N VAL A 406 -30.77 46.22 33.15
CA VAL A 406 -32.17 45.84 32.84
C VAL A 406 -32.85 45.21 34.05
N ILE A 407 -32.21 44.26 34.74
CA ILE A 407 -32.79 43.56 35.90
C ILE A 407 -33.15 44.56 37.01
N PHE A 408 -32.19 45.37 37.46
CA PHE A 408 -32.43 46.36 38.52
C PHE A 408 -33.39 47.45 38.07
N GLY A 409 -33.33 47.85 36.80
CA GLY A 409 -34.26 48.81 36.22
C GLY A 409 -35.71 48.32 36.24
N PHE A 410 -35.92 47.06 35.82
CA PHE A 410 -37.22 46.44 35.67
C PHE A 410 -37.84 46.03 37.01
N PHE A 411 -37.11 45.28 37.85
CA PHE A 411 -37.61 44.83 39.17
C PHE A 411 -37.61 45.94 40.23
N GLY A 412 -36.78 46.96 40.07
CA GLY A 412 -36.71 48.10 41.00
C GLY A 412 -37.84 49.11 40.86
N ASN A 413 -38.81 48.89 39.96
CA ASN A 413 -39.87 49.83 39.65
C ASN A 413 -41.27 49.29 40.04
N THR A 414 -42.01 50.02 40.86
CA THR A 414 -43.44 49.76 41.11
C THR A 414 -44.30 50.31 39.96
N SER A 415 -45.27 49.51 39.49
CA SER A 415 -46.01 49.67 38.22
C SER A 415 -46.81 50.98 38.07
N SER A 416 -46.97 51.77 39.13
CA SER A 416 -47.79 52.99 39.14
C SER A 416 -47.09 54.22 39.74
N SER A 417 -45.77 54.18 39.97
CA SER A 417 -45.05 55.32 40.55
C SER A 417 -44.79 56.42 39.53
N LEU A 418 -45.07 57.68 39.91
CA LEU A 418 -44.70 58.86 39.12
C LEU A 418 -43.16 58.88 38.88
N PRO A 419 -42.68 59.47 37.78
CA PRO A 419 -41.25 59.49 37.45
C PRO A 419 -40.35 60.11 38.54
N THR A 420 -40.92 60.96 39.39
CA THR A 420 -40.27 61.61 40.55
C THR A 420 -40.13 60.70 41.78
N ASN A 421 -40.92 59.62 41.87
CA ASN A 421 -41.01 58.71 43.02
C ASN A 421 -40.44 57.30 42.73
N ARG A 422 -39.63 57.15 41.68
CA ARG A 422 -38.98 55.86 41.37
C ARG A 422 -37.99 55.44 42.47
N GLY A 423 -37.98 54.14 42.78
CA GLY A 423 -37.12 53.56 43.81
C GLY A 423 -35.63 53.61 43.48
N CYS A 424 -34.79 53.58 44.52
CA CYS A 424 -33.33 53.66 44.40
C CYS A 424 -32.75 52.57 43.48
N VAL A 425 -33.33 51.35 43.51
CA VAL A 425 -32.87 50.21 42.70
C VAL A 425 -33.07 50.47 41.19
N SER A 426 -34.22 51.01 40.78
CA SER A 426 -34.47 51.35 39.37
C SER A 426 -33.53 52.47 38.89
N HIS A 427 -33.31 53.48 39.73
CA HIS A 427 -32.35 54.55 39.42
C HIS A 427 -30.92 54.02 39.28
N THR A 428 -30.49 53.09 40.14
CA THR A 428 -29.19 52.41 39.98
C THR A 428 -29.11 51.63 38.67
N GLY A 429 -30.15 50.88 38.30
CA GLY A 429 -30.23 50.18 37.01
C GLY A 429 -30.05 51.12 35.81
N SER A 430 -30.66 52.31 35.87
CA SER A 430 -30.47 53.35 34.85
C SER A 430 -29.02 53.85 34.72
N ARG A 431 -28.31 54.00 35.83
CA ARG A 431 -26.88 54.38 35.84
C ARG A 431 -25.99 53.28 35.30
N MET A 432 -26.30 52.02 35.60
CA MET A 432 -25.58 50.85 35.06
C MET A 432 -25.74 50.73 33.54
N LEU A 433 -26.95 50.95 33.01
CA LEU A 433 -27.17 51.00 31.56
C LEU A 433 -26.32 52.09 30.90
N MET A 434 -26.28 53.30 31.46
CA MET A 434 -25.45 54.36 30.90
C MET A 434 -23.95 54.10 31.05
N ALA A 435 -23.52 53.51 32.16
CA ALA A 435 -22.13 53.09 32.34
C ALA A 435 -21.72 52.07 31.26
N SER A 436 -22.59 51.10 30.95
CA SER A 436 -22.35 50.14 29.88
C SER A 436 -22.23 50.83 28.51
N VAL A 437 -23.09 51.80 28.18
CA VAL A 437 -23.03 52.57 26.92
C VAL A 437 -21.71 53.33 26.81
N VAL A 438 -21.25 53.96 27.91
CA VAL A 438 -19.94 54.64 27.94
C VAL A 438 -18.80 53.65 27.68
N PHE A 439 -18.80 52.49 28.35
CA PHE A 439 -17.79 51.47 28.11
C PHE A 439 -17.82 50.90 26.69
N ILE A 440 -19.01 50.75 26.08
CA ILE A 440 -19.11 50.35 24.68
C ILE A 440 -18.42 51.40 23.78
N PHE A 441 -18.63 52.70 23.99
CA PHE A 441 -17.94 53.73 23.20
C PHE A 441 -16.41 53.74 23.41
N ILE A 442 -15.94 53.43 24.61
CA ILE A 442 -14.50 53.40 24.94
C ILE A 442 -13.80 52.17 24.34
N PHE A 443 -14.36 50.98 24.52
CA PHE A 443 -13.68 49.72 24.18
C PHE A 443 -13.99 49.20 22.77
N SER A 444 -15.14 49.55 22.17
CA SER A 444 -15.49 49.05 20.83
C SER A 444 -14.52 49.46 19.72
N PRO A 445 -13.93 50.68 19.70
CA PRO A 445 -12.91 51.03 18.70
C PRO A 445 -11.70 50.10 18.76
N LEU A 446 -11.18 49.85 19.97
CA LEU A 446 -10.05 48.93 20.18
C LEU A 446 -10.40 47.50 19.73
N LEU A 447 -11.56 47.00 20.14
CA LEU A 447 -12.04 45.66 19.76
C LEU A 447 -12.25 45.54 18.25
N MET A 448 -12.75 46.58 17.59
CA MET A 448 -12.92 46.59 16.13
C MET A 448 -11.58 46.62 15.41
N LEU A 449 -10.61 47.41 15.89
CA LEU A 449 -9.26 47.43 15.32
C LEU A 449 -8.61 46.06 15.41
N LEU A 450 -8.64 45.43 16.59
CA LEU A 450 -8.12 44.07 16.79
C LEU A 450 -8.84 43.05 15.91
N THR A 451 -10.18 43.12 15.83
CA THR A 451 -10.98 42.26 14.96
C THR A 451 -10.57 42.41 13.49
N THR A 452 -10.35 43.64 13.04
CA THR A 452 -9.97 43.95 11.66
C THR A 452 -8.56 43.45 11.33
N LEU A 453 -7.60 43.65 12.24
CA LEU A 453 -6.23 43.16 12.08
C LEU A 453 -6.19 41.62 12.07
N SER A 454 -6.91 40.98 12.99
CA SER A 454 -7.01 39.52 13.03
C SER A 454 -7.72 38.96 11.80
N PHE A 455 -8.77 39.60 11.29
CA PHE A 455 -9.41 39.22 10.02
C PHE A 455 -8.44 39.34 8.83
N ALA A 456 -7.67 40.44 8.76
CA ALA A 456 -6.71 40.67 7.69
C ALA A 456 -5.63 39.57 7.60
N ILE A 457 -5.28 38.96 8.73
CA ILE A 457 -4.33 37.84 8.81
C ILE A 457 -5.05 36.48 8.65
N GLY A 458 -6.15 36.28 9.36
CA GLY A 458 -6.84 35.00 9.48
C GLY A 458 -7.58 34.58 8.22
N ALA A 459 -8.17 35.53 7.49
CA ALA A 459 -8.91 35.23 6.26
C ALA A 459 -8.00 34.68 5.14
N PRO A 460 -6.84 35.29 4.81
CA PRO A 460 -5.88 34.68 3.88
C PRO A 460 -5.36 33.33 4.35
N LEU A 461 -5.00 33.18 5.63
CA LEU A 461 -4.52 31.89 6.16
C LEU A 461 -5.57 30.77 6.01
N GLN A 462 -6.84 31.07 6.28
CA GLN A 462 -7.91 30.09 6.06
C GLN A 462 -8.10 29.76 4.58
N ARG A 463 -8.20 30.80 3.74
CA ARG A 463 -8.61 30.67 2.33
C ARG A 463 -7.52 30.07 1.45
N TYR A 464 -6.28 30.50 1.65
CA TYR A 464 -5.16 30.18 0.77
C TYR A 464 -4.26 29.09 1.30
N VAL A 465 -4.04 29.05 2.61
CA VAL A 465 -3.20 28.01 3.23
C VAL A 465 -4.06 26.80 3.57
N CYS A 466 -5.04 26.94 4.47
CA CYS A 466 -5.76 25.77 4.98
C CYS A 466 -6.67 25.08 3.97
N GLN A 467 -7.50 25.83 3.24
CA GLN A 467 -8.28 25.24 2.15
C GLN A 467 -7.39 24.78 0.98
N GLY A 468 -6.21 25.40 0.81
CA GLY A 468 -5.22 24.98 -0.17
C GLY A 468 -4.46 23.71 0.21
N LEU A 469 -4.40 23.34 1.50
CA LEU A 469 -3.74 22.13 2.00
C LEU A 469 -4.70 20.91 2.10
N ASP A 470 -6.00 21.15 2.28
CA ASP A 470 -7.02 20.10 2.42
C ASP A 470 -7.96 19.99 1.19
N GLY A 471 -7.87 20.95 0.26
CA GLY A 471 -8.69 20.97 -0.95
C GLY A 471 -8.34 19.87 -1.97
N PRO A 472 -9.24 19.57 -2.92
CA PRO A 472 -9.05 18.48 -3.88
C PRO A 472 -7.80 18.65 -4.77
N ASN A 473 -7.41 19.91 -5.03
CA ASN A 473 -6.30 20.25 -5.90
C ASN A 473 -5.01 20.62 -5.16
N TYR A 474 -5.03 20.63 -3.81
CA TYR A 474 -3.91 21.01 -2.96
C TYR A 474 -3.16 22.28 -3.44
N ASP A 475 -3.90 23.34 -3.76
CA ASP A 475 -3.35 24.52 -4.43
C ASP A 475 -2.21 25.20 -3.65
N ALA A 476 -2.17 25.05 -2.32
CA ALA A 476 -1.05 25.54 -1.50
C ALA A 476 0.26 24.79 -1.78
N LEU A 477 0.20 23.48 -2.06
CA LEU A 477 1.39 22.69 -2.37
C LEU A 477 1.98 23.03 -3.73
N LYS A 478 1.17 23.51 -4.69
CA LYS A 478 1.66 23.96 -6.00
C LYS A 478 2.62 25.14 -5.89
N VAL A 479 2.41 26.04 -4.92
CA VAL A 479 3.32 27.16 -4.64
C VAL A 479 4.65 26.64 -4.09
N VAL A 480 4.58 25.66 -3.18
CA VAL A 480 5.77 25.04 -2.60
C VAL A 480 6.56 24.30 -3.68
N ASP A 481 5.91 23.53 -4.55
CA ASP A 481 6.56 22.84 -5.67
C ASP A 481 7.28 23.79 -6.65
N ASN A 482 6.77 25.02 -6.83
CA ASN A 482 7.40 26.04 -7.68
C ASN A 482 8.55 26.78 -6.98
N LEU A 483 8.56 26.83 -5.64
CA LEU A 483 9.53 27.59 -4.84
C LEU A 483 10.66 26.75 -4.25
N PHE A 484 10.36 25.51 -3.92
CA PHE A 484 11.24 24.55 -3.31
C PHE A 484 11.24 23.28 -4.15
N ILE A 485 12.27 23.12 -4.99
CA ILE A 485 12.70 21.79 -5.40
C ILE A 485 13.21 21.16 -4.11
N LEU A 486 12.49 20.18 -3.53
CA LEU A 486 12.96 19.42 -2.36
C LEU A 486 14.40 18.95 -2.62
N PRO A 487 15.42 19.61 -2.03
CA PRO A 487 16.80 19.31 -2.36
C PRO A 487 17.13 17.93 -1.79
N GLY A 488 17.75 17.07 -2.58
CA GLY A 488 18.38 15.84 -2.07
C GLY A 488 17.55 14.56 -2.10
N LEU A 489 16.35 14.55 -2.69
CA LEU A 489 15.64 13.29 -2.99
C LEU A 489 16.02 12.67 -4.33
N GLY A 490 16.77 13.37 -5.20
CA GLY A 490 17.19 12.86 -6.51
C GLY A 490 16.06 12.40 -7.44
N THR A 491 14.82 12.80 -7.13
CA THR A 491 13.60 12.52 -7.90
C THR A 491 13.08 13.79 -8.57
N LYS A 492 12.33 13.61 -9.65
CA LYS A 492 11.57 14.70 -10.30
C LYS A 492 10.15 14.82 -9.73
N ALA A 493 9.81 14.03 -8.70
CA ALA A 493 8.47 13.97 -8.16
C ALA A 493 8.13 15.28 -7.42
N LYS A 494 6.94 15.81 -7.71
CA LYS A 494 6.40 16.98 -7.01
C LYS A 494 5.84 16.57 -5.66
N LEU A 495 5.97 17.43 -4.64
CA LEU A 495 5.43 17.19 -3.29
C LEU A 495 3.91 16.94 -3.35
N LEU A 496 3.21 17.64 -4.24
CA LEU A 496 1.80 17.40 -4.54
C LEU A 496 1.50 15.93 -4.87
N ASP A 497 2.28 15.35 -5.78
CA ASP A 497 2.06 13.99 -6.28
C ASP A 497 2.44 12.94 -5.23
N ILE A 498 3.46 13.23 -4.42
CA ILE A 498 3.85 12.40 -3.27
C ILE A 498 2.71 12.37 -2.24
N VAL A 499 2.24 13.54 -1.79
CA VAL A 499 1.17 13.65 -0.78
C VAL A 499 -0.11 12.96 -1.26
N ARG A 500 -0.49 13.15 -2.53
CA ARG A 500 -1.65 12.49 -3.13
C ARG A 500 -1.49 10.96 -3.18
N SER A 501 -0.36 10.47 -3.69
CA SER A 501 -0.09 9.03 -3.79
C SER A 501 -0.06 8.36 -2.43
N CYS A 502 0.49 9.03 -1.41
CA CYS A 502 0.53 8.51 -0.05
C CYS A 502 -0.84 8.50 0.63
N LYS A 503 -1.71 9.48 0.33
CA LYS A 503 -3.12 9.45 0.77
C LYS A 503 -3.87 8.25 0.21
N GLU A 504 -3.58 7.85 -1.03
CA GLU A 504 -4.16 6.68 -1.69
C GLU A 504 -3.52 5.35 -1.26
N GLY A 505 -2.56 5.37 -0.35
CA GLY A 505 -1.88 4.16 0.14
C GLY A 505 -0.98 3.50 -0.90
N LYS A 506 -0.38 4.29 -1.80
CA LYS A 506 0.65 3.81 -2.75
C LYS A 506 1.98 3.54 -2.05
N THR A 507 2.86 2.82 -2.73
CA THR A 507 4.24 2.53 -2.28
C THR A 507 5.15 3.74 -2.51
N ALA A 508 6.29 3.75 -1.83
CA ALA A 508 7.36 4.72 -2.06
C ALA A 508 7.81 4.74 -3.53
N TYR A 509 7.92 3.56 -4.16
CA TYR A 509 8.33 3.44 -5.54
C TYR A 509 7.46 4.27 -6.50
N VAL A 510 6.14 4.15 -6.35
CA VAL A 510 5.16 4.90 -7.15
C VAL A 510 5.10 6.37 -6.74
N ALA A 511 5.02 6.66 -5.44
CA ALA A 511 4.84 8.01 -4.94
C ALA A 511 6.03 8.94 -5.26
N PHE A 512 7.26 8.42 -5.18
CA PHE A 512 8.48 9.17 -5.48
C PHE A 512 8.91 9.05 -6.96
N GLN A 513 8.15 8.34 -7.80
CA GLN A 513 8.43 8.13 -9.24
C GLN A 513 9.87 7.63 -9.48
N LEU A 514 10.29 6.61 -8.72
CA LEU A 514 11.68 6.15 -8.70
C LEU A 514 12.15 5.57 -10.05
N GLU A 515 11.22 5.14 -10.91
CA GLU A 515 11.49 4.74 -12.30
C GLU A 515 12.21 5.81 -13.14
N ASN A 516 11.97 7.09 -12.84
CA ASN A 516 12.50 8.24 -13.59
C ASN A 516 13.58 9.01 -12.79
N SER A 517 14.08 8.42 -11.71
CA SER A 517 15.03 9.08 -10.80
C SER A 517 16.44 9.16 -11.40
N THR A 518 17.14 10.27 -11.13
CA THR A 518 18.54 10.44 -11.56
C THR A 518 19.52 9.71 -10.65
N ILE A 519 19.05 9.24 -9.50
CA ILE A 519 19.85 8.44 -8.56
C ILE A 519 20.36 7.18 -9.27
N ILE A 520 19.59 6.68 -10.25
CA ILE A 520 19.80 5.37 -10.90
C ILE A 520 19.36 5.39 -12.37
N PRO A 521 20.24 5.82 -13.28
CA PRO A 521 20.02 5.60 -14.69
C PRO A 521 20.01 4.09 -15.00
N GLY A 522 18.92 3.57 -15.57
CA GLY A 522 18.86 2.23 -16.16
C GLY A 522 18.16 1.13 -15.36
N PHE A 523 17.49 1.44 -14.23
CA PHE A 523 16.57 0.47 -13.64
C PHE A 523 15.24 0.47 -14.40
N ASN A 524 15.17 -0.37 -15.44
CA ASN A 524 13.96 -0.57 -16.23
C ASN A 524 13.50 -2.02 -16.09
N MET A 525 12.27 -2.16 -15.60
CA MET A 525 11.64 -3.46 -15.40
C MET A 525 11.49 -4.26 -16.70
N THR A 526 11.26 -3.56 -17.80
CA THR A 526 11.15 -4.14 -19.14
C THR A 526 12.50 -4.70 -19.61
N GLU A 527 13.59 -3.98 -19.35
CA GLU A 527 14.95 -4.42 -19.72
C GLU A 527 15.34 -5.71 -18.99
N ILE A 528 14.96 -5.85 -17.72
CA ILE A 528 15.21 -7.08 -16.93
C ILE A 528 14.43 -8.25 -17.52
N LYS A 529 13.15 -8.06 -17.85
CA LYS A 529 12.32 -9.11 -18.48
C LYS A 529 12.86 -9.50 -19.86
N GLU A 530 13.28 -8.54 -20.68
CA GLU A 530 13.85 -8.80 -22.01
C GLU A 530 15.16 -9.60 -21.94
N LYS A 531 16.06 -9.25 -21.00
CA LYS A 531 17.31 -10.01 -20.79
C LYS A 531 17.05 -11.43 -20.32
N LEU A 532 16.09 -11.62 -19.41
CA LEU A 532 15.69 -12.95 -18.95
C LEU A 532 15.15 -13.81 -20.10
N GLU A 533 14.24 -13.26 -20.91
CA GLU A 533 13.68 -13.94 -22.08
C GLU A 533 14.72 -14.26 -23.15
N SER A 534 15.68 -13.36 -23.39
CA SER A 534 16.79 -13.60 -24.31
C SER A 534 17.62 -14.81 -23.88
N ASN A 535 18.01 -14.86 -22.60
CA ASN A 535 18.87 -15.92 -22.10
C ASN A 535 18.14 -17.27 -22.02
N LYS A 536 16.82 -17.27 -21.72
CA LYS A 536 15.96 -18.45 -21.78
C LYS A 536 15.96 -19.08 -23.18
N ARG A 537 15.92 -18.27 -24.24
CA ARG A 537 15.99 -18.76 -25.64
C ARG A 537 17.34 -19.35 -25.98
N GLU A 538 18.43 -18.74 -25.53
CA GLU A 538 19.79 -19.22 -25.80
C GLU A 538 20.01 -20.61 -25.15
N ILE A 539 19.67 -20.75 -23.87
CA ILE A 539 19.82 -22.02 -23.13
C ILE A 539 18.93 -23.12 -23.73
N ASN A 540 17.69 -22.78 -24.11
CA ASN A 540 16.81 -23.71 -24.82
C ASN A 540 17.43 -24.16 -26.16
N THR A 541 18.17 -23.30 -26.86
CA THR A 541 18.85 -23.64 -28.12
C THR A 541 20.03 -24.59 -27.87
N ASP A 542 20.86 -24.29 -26.87
CA ASP A 542 22.03 -25.12 -26.51
C ASP A 542 21.64 -26.50 -26.00
N LEU A 543 20.57 -26.59 -25.19
CA LEU A 543 20.04 -27.86 -24.70
C LEU A 543 19.44 -28.69 -25.83
N ASN A 544 18.73 -28.05 -26.77
CA ASN A 544 18.24 -28.72 -27.97
C ASN A 544 19.40 -29.26 -28.83
N HIS A 545 20.47 -28.49 -29.00
CA HIS A 545 21.64 -28.93 -29.74
C HIS A 545 22.34 -30.13 -29.06
N THR A 546 22.51 -30.08 -27.75
CA THR A 546 23.11 -31.15 -26.94
C THR A 546 22.31 -32.45 -27.03
N LEU A 547 20.99 -32.36 -26.90
CA LEU A 547 20.12 -33.52 -27.06
C LEU A 547 20.15 -34.04 -28.49
N ASN A 548 20.17 -33.17 -29.49
CA ASN A 548 20.24 -33.60 -30.88
C ASN A 548 21.55 -34.34 -31.18
N ILE A 549 22.68 -33.90 -30.62
CA ILE A 549 23.95 -34.62 -30.69
C ILE A 549 23.83 -35.98 -30.00
N THR A 550 23.39 -36.03 -28.74
CA THR A 550 23.28 -37.29 -27.98
C THR A 550 22.32 -38.28 -28.66
N MET A 551 21.23 -37.80 -29.26
CA MET A 551 20.22 -38.64 -29.90
C MET A 551 20.58 -39.07 -31.33
N ASN A 552 21.40 -38.31 -32.06
CA ASN A 552 21.74 -38.66 -33.45
C ASN A 552 23.16 -39.22 -33.63
N THR A 553 24.10 -38.90 -32.73
CA THR A 553 25.52 -39.26 -32.90
C THR A 553 25.96 -40.37 -31.95
N SER A 554 25.47 -40.40 -30.72
CA SER A 554 25.73 -41.50 -29.77
C SER A 554 24.86 -42.69 -30.12
N ARG A 555 25.45 -43.82 -30.54
CA ARG A 555 24.70 -45.07 -30.73
C ARG A 555 24.40 -45.69 -29.37
N ILE A 556 23.25 -45.34 -28.79
CA ILE A 556 22.85 -45.84 -27.46
C ILE A 556 22.59 -47.35 -27.56
N ALA A 557 23.35 -48.14 -26.80
CA ALA A 557 23.24 -49.58 -26.83
C ALA A 557 23.48 -50.19 -25.44
N PRO A 558 22.59 -51.09 -24.95
CA PRO A 558 22.76 -51.79 -23.69
C PRO A 558 23.83 -52.89 -23.85
N THR A 559 25.10 -52.49 -23.84
CA THR A 559 26.25 -53.33 -24.21
C THR A 559 26.38 -54.58 -23.34
N SER A 560 26.08 -54.47 -22.05
CA SER A 560 26.03 -55.62 -21.12
C SER A 560 25.00 -56.67 -21.53
N GLN A 561 23.82 -56.24 -21.98
CA GLN A 561 22.71 -57.11 -22.37
C GLN A 561 22.96 -57.72 -23.74
N LEU A 562 23.58 -56.96 -24.65
CA LEU A 562 24.09 -57.49 -25.92
C LEU A 562 25.14 -58.60 -25.69
N LYS A 563 26.03 -58.45 -24.70
CA LYS A 563 26.98 -59.50 -24.30
C LYS A 563 26.30 -60.68 -23.61
N ALA A 564 25.26 -60.44 -22.81
CA ALA A 564 24.50 -61.52 -22.16
C ALA A 564 23.82 -62.44 -23.20
N LEU A 565 23.31 -61.87 -24.29
CA LEU A 565 22.82 -62.63 -25.45
C LEU A 565 23.93 -63.47 -26.11
N ASP A 566 25.12 -62.90 -26.30
CA ASP A 566 26.28 -63.64 -26.85
C ASP A 566 26.68 -64.80 -25.91
N ASN A 567 26.75 -64.56 -24.60
CA ASN A 567 27.03 -65.59 -23.59
C ASN A 567 25.97 -66.71 -23.58
N LEU A 568 24.70 -66.37 -23.76
CA LEU A 568 23.61 -67.36 -23.85
C LEU A 568 23.79 -68.25 -25.08
N LYS A 569 24.12 -67.65 -26.23
CA LYS A 569 24.42 -68.38 -27.47
C LYS A 569 25.60 -69.32 -27.29
N ASP A 570 26.68 -68.86 -26.68
CA ASP A 570 27.88 -69.67 -26.43
C ASP A 570 27.57 -70.82 -25.46
N SER A 571 26.76 -70.55 -24.43
CA SER A 571 26.34 -71.58 -23.48
C SER A 571 25.49 -72.67 -24.14
N ILE A 572 24.56 -72.30 -25.03
CA ILE A 572 23.77 -73.26 -25.83
C ILE A 572 24.68 -74.05 -26.77
N THR A 573 25.64 -73.39 -27.40
CA THR A 573 26.62 -74.03 -28.31
C THR A 573 27.46 -75.07 -27.56
N ASN A 574 27.86 -74.77 -26.32
CA ASN A 574 28.64 -75.66 -25.47
C ASN A 574 27.90 -76.93 -25.03
N VAL A 575 26.55 -76.95 -25.06
CA VAL A 575 25.78 -78.18 -24.84
C VAL A 575 26.06 -79.22 -25.94
N ASN A 576 26.45 -78.78 -27.14
CA ASN A 576 26.73 -79.65 -28.29
C ASN A 576 25.57 -80.65 -28.53
N VAL A 577 24.40 -80.09 -28.85
CA VAL A 577 23.14 -80.83 -29.06
C VAL A 577 23.30 -81.97 -30.06
N GLY A 578 24.12 -81.80 -31.11
CA GLY A 578 24.41 -82.85 -32.09
C GLY A 578 25.07 -84.08 -31.45
N THR A 579 26.07 -83.87 -30.59
CA THR A 579 26.72 -84.98 -29.86
C THR A 579 25.74 -85.62 -28.88
N LEU A 580 24.96 -84.83 -28.13
CA LEU A 580 23.98 -85.36 -27.20
C LEU A 580 22.90 -86.19 -27.91
N THR A 581 22.43 -85.74 -29.07
CA THR A 581 21.47 -86.45 -29.91
C THR A 581 22.05 -87.74 -30.48
N SER A 582 23.32 -87.73 -30.91
CA SER A 582 24.01 -88.95 -31.39
C SER A 582 24.19 -89.99 -30.28
N SER A 583 24.50 -89.55 -29.06
CA SER A 583 24.56 -90.40 -27.88
C SER A 583 23.19 -90.98 -27.54
N LEU A 584 22.13 -90.16 -27.59
CA LEU A 584 20.75 -90.62 -27.40
C LEU A 584 20.34 -91.68 -28.44
N ASN A 585 20.65 -91.47 -29.73
CA ASN A 585 20.33 -92.43 -30.81
C ASN A 585 21.14 -93.73 -30.73
N SER A 586 22.39 -93.66 -30.31
CA SER A 586 23.24 -94.85 -30.12
C SER A 586 22.71 -95.72 -28.98
N LEU A 587 22.17 -95.10 -27.94
CA LEU A 587 21.54 -95.78 -26.81
C LEU A 587 20.23 -96.49 -27.19
N ILE A 588 19.43 -95.90 -28.10
CA ILE A 588 18.25 -96.56 -28.68
C ILE A 588 18.66 -97.86 -29.36
N THR A 589 19.70 -97.80 -30.19
CA THR A 589 20.20 -98.93 -30.97
C THR A 589 20.79 -100.02 -30.07
N ALA A 590 21.49 -99.64 -29.01
CA ALA A 590 22.13 -100.57 -28.08
C ALA A 590 21.15 -101.30 -27.14
N HIS A 591 19.99 -100.71 -26.84
CA HIS A 591 19.07 -101.22 -25.82
C HIS A 591 17.65 -101.54 -26.31
N GLY A 592 17.35 -101.40 -27.61
CA GLY A 592 16.07 -101.78 -28.19
C GLY A 592 14.88 -100.95 -27.69
N LEU A 593 15.11 -99.69 -27.31
CA LEU A 593 14.07 -98.79 -26.81
C LEU A 593 13.16 -98.28 -27.95
N PRO A 594 11.85 -98.06 -27.71
CA PRO A 594 11.00 -97.41 -28.69
C PRO A 594 11.48 -95.99 -28.97
N GLN A 595 11.64 -95.64 -30.25
CA GLN A 595 12.02 -94.29 -30.69
C GLN A 595 11.08 -93.20 -30.11
N ALA A 596 9.80 -93.54 -29.92
CA ALA A 596 8.78 -92.68 -29.31
C ALA A 596 9.13 -92.19 -27.89
N THR A 597 9.98 -92.91 -27.15
CA THR A 597 10.35 -92.56 -25.76
C THR A 597 11.36 -91.41 -25.68
N ILE A 598 12.16 -91.21 -26.73
CA ILE A 598 13.27 -90.22 -26.74
C ILE A 598 12.99 -89.06 -27.72
N ASN A 599 12.10 -89.25 -28.69
CA ASN A 599 11.72 -88.22 -29.66
C ASN A 599 11.36 -86.86 -29.03
N PRO A 600 10.55 -86.78 -27.94
CA PRO A 600 10.24 -85.48 -27.33
C PRO A 600 11.48 -84.75 -26.78
N LEU A 601 12.47 -85.49 -26.28
CA LEU A 601 13.73 -84.91 -25.78
C LEU A 601 14.62 -84.44 -26.93
N ILE A 602 14.73 -85.23 -28.00
CA ILE A 602 15.48 -84.82 -29.20
C ILE A 602 14.85 -83.58 -29.83
N GLU A 603 13.52 -83.53 -29.91
CA GLU A 603 12.78 -82.36 -30.44
C GLU A 603 13.01 -81.12 -29.59
N ALA A 604 12.88 -81.21 -28.26
CA ALA A 604 13.16 -80.09 -27.35
C ALA A 604 14.63 -79.63 -27.41
N LEU A 605 15.58 -80.56 -27.54
CA LEU A 605 17.01 -80.24 -27.72
C LEU A 605 17.27 -79.56 -29.07
N ASN A 606 16.60 -79.97 -30.14
CA ASN A 606 16.69 -79.31 -31.45
C ASN A 606 16.08 -77.90 -31.41
N HIS A 607 14.98 -77.69 -30.68
CA HIS A 607 14.43 -76.36 -30.43
C HIS A 607 15.42 -75.48 -29.65
N LEU A 608 16.08 -76.03 -28.63
CA LEU A 608 17.15 -75.36 -27.89
C LEU A 608 18.33 -74.98 -28.79
N ASP A 609 18.78 -75.90 -29.65
CA ASP A 609 19.83 -75.64 -30.64
C ASP A 609 19.40 -74.55 -31.64
N GLY A 610 18.13 -74.52 -32.02
CA GLY A 610 17.54 -73.49 -32.87
C GLY A 610 17.68 -72.07 -32.32
N LEU A 611 17.62 -71.90 -30.98
CA LEU A 611 17.77 -70.59 -30.35
C LEU A 611 19.11 -69.92 -30.66
N LYS A 612 20.20 -70.69 -30.87
CA LYS A 612 21.52 -70.13 -31.21
C LYS A 612 21.51 -69.36 -32.55
N ASN A 613 20.61 -69.74 -33.45
CA ASN A 613 20.43 -69.12 -34.76
C ASN A 613 19.47 -67.93 -34.68
N ASP A 614 18.58 -67.90 -33.68
CA ASP A 614 17.64 -66.82 -33.44
C ASP A 614 18.26 -65.65 -32.65
N ILE A 615 19.17 -65.93 -31.71
CA ILE A 615 19.80 -64.92 -30.85
C ILE A 615 20.46 -63.75 -31.63
N PRO A 616 21.16 -63.97 -32.76
CA PRO A 616 21.66 -62.86 -33.58
C PRO A 616 20.53 -61.92 -34.09
N ASN A 617 19.37 -62.47 -34.43
CA ASN A 617 18.20 -61.68 -34.82
C ASN A 617 17.60 -60.95 -33.63
N TRP A 618 17.58 -61.56 -32.44
CA TRP A 618 17.13 -60.90 -31.20
C TRP A 618 18.02 -59.69 -30.85
N LYS A 619 19.34 -59.85 -31.03
CA LYS A 619 20.33 -58.77 -30.86
C LYS A 619 20.06 -57.62 -31.83
N SER A 620 19.82 -57.94 -33.10
CA SER A 620 19.48 -56.96 -34.14
C SER A 620 18.13 -56.27 -33.87
N SER A 621 17.12 -57.03 -33.42
CA SER A 621 15.79 -56.53 -33.03
C SER A 621 15.88 -55.54 -31.85
N LEU A 622 16.64 -55.88 -30.81
CA LEU A 622 16.91 -54.99 -29.68
C LEU A 622 17.55 -53.68 -30.13
N PHE A 623 18.63 -53.80 -30.88
CA PHE A 623 19.42 -52.66 -31.32
C PHE A 623 18.64 -51.74 -32.26
N SER A 624 17.93 -52.32 -33.24
CA SER A 624 17.14 -51.56 -34.21
C SER A 624 15.92 -50.87 -33.59
N SER A 625 15.25 -51.51 -32.62
CA SER A 625 14.14 -50.89 -31.87
C SER A 625 14.62 -49.67 -31.07
N ILE A 626 15.76 -49.79 -30.37
CA ILE A 626 16.36 -48.67 -29.64
C ILE A 626 16.74 -47.55 -30.60
N GLN A 627 17.40 -47.85 -31.71
CA GLN A 627 17.81 -46.84 -32.68
C GLN A 627 16.60 -46.13 -33.33
N SER A 628 15.54 -46.88 -33.65
CA SER A 628 14.30 -46.30 -34.18
C SER A 628 13.63 -45.38 -33.15
N ALA A 629 13.50 -45.83 -31.90
CA ALA A 629 12.94 -45.02 -30.82
C ALA A 629 13.78 -43.76 -30.55
N GLN A 630 15.10 -43.88 -30.66
CA GLN A 630 16.04 -42.77 -30.54
C GLN A 630 15.78 -41.70 -31.61
N THR A 631 15.58 -42.08 -32.87
CA THR A 631 15.28 -41.13 -33.97
C THR A 631 13.89 -40.48 -33.87
N GLN A 632 12.93 -41.12 -33.19
CA GLN A 632 11.57 -40.61 -33.03
C GLN A 632 11.40 -39.71 -31.80
N LEU A 633 12.39 -39.66 -30.91
CA LEU A 633 12.35 -38.79 -29.75
C LEU A 633 12.49 -37.32 -30.19
N SER A 634 11.41 -36.54 -30.06
CA SER A 634 11.47 -35.10 -30.32
C SER A 634 12.26 -34.42 -29.19
N SER A 635 13.43 -33.86 -29.51
CA SER A 635 14.23 -33.07 -28.56
C SER A 635 13.43 -31.93 -27.93
N ILE A 636 12.57 -31.28 -28.71
CA ILE A 636 11.86 -30.03 -28.34
C ILE A 636 10.99 -30.18 -27.07
N ALA A 637 10.27 -31.30 -26.89
CA ALA A 637 9.36 -31.46 -25.75
C ALA A 637 10.09 -31.61 -24.42
N ILE A 638 11.25 -32.29 -24.44
CA ILE A 638 12.09 -32.55 -23.26
C ILE A 638 12.73 -31.26 -22.77
N VAL A 639 13.28 -30.50 -23.72
CA VAL A 639 13.91 -29.20 -23.46
C VAL A 639 12.90 -28.19 -22.92
N SER A 640 11.70 -28.15 -23.51
CA SER A 640 10.65 -27.22 -23.10
C SER A 640 10.24 -27.43 -21.65
N ASN A 641 10.02 -28.68 -21.21
CA ASN A 641 9.60 -28.97 -19.84
C ASN A 641 10.69 -28.61 -18.83
N PHE A 642 11.94 -29.00 -19.10
CA PHE A 642 13.07 -28.68 -18.21
C PHE A 642 13.31 -27.17 -18.10
N THR A 643 13.30 -26.47 -19.24
CA THR A 643 13.47 -25.01 -19.28
C THR A 643 12.34 -24.34 -18.52
N GLN A 644 11.11 -24.84 -18.62
CA GLN A 644 9.97 -24.29 -17.90
C GLN A 644 10.07 -24.48 -16.39
N ASP A 645 10.57 -25.61 -15.91
CA ASP A 645 10.72 -25.86 -14.46
C ASP A 645 11.77 -24.96 -13.82
N VAL A 646 12.93 -24.81 -14.48
CA VAL A 646 14.04 -23.99 -13.98
C VAL A 646 13.73 -22.50 -14.08
N PHE A 647 13.31 -22.03 -15.26
CA PHE A 647 13.01 -20.62 -15.46
C PHE A 647 11.69 -20.20 -14.83
N GLY A 648 10.77 -21.14 -14.59
CA GLY A 648 9.52 -20.86 -13.87
C GLY A 648 9.75 -20.32 -12.46
N ILE A 649 10.78 -20.80 -11.74
CA ILE A 649 11.16 -20.27 -10.42
C ILE A 649 11.63 -18.82 -10.53
N VAL A 650 12.42 -18.50 -11.57
CA VAL A 650 12.90 -17.14 -11.83
C VAL A 650 11.76 -16.22 -12.24
N ASP A 651 10.93 -16.63 -13.19
CA ASP A 651 9.75 -15.90 -13.66
C ASP A 651 8.81 -15.58 -12.49
N GLN A 652 8.60 -16.55 -11.59
CA GLN A 652 7.81 -16.39 -10.38
C GLN A 652 8.44 -15.39 -9.39
N TYR A 653 9.75 -15.47 -9.14
CA TYR A 653 10.44 -14.53 -8.25
C TYR A 653 10.40 -13.10 -8.81
N VAL A 654 10.73 -12.93 -10.09
CA VAL A 654 10.76 -11.62 -10.75
C VAL A 654 9.37 -10.99 -10.71
N SER A 655 8.32 -11.76 -11.01
CA SER A 655 6.94 -11.28 -10.92
C SER A 655 6.53 -10.93 -9.48
N PHE A 656 6.91 -11.77 -8.50
CA PHE A 656 6.69 -11.50 -7.08
C PHE A 656 7.41 -10.22 -6.62
N ALA A 657 8.68 -10.04 -7.00
CA ALA A 657 9.47 -8.90 -6.59
C ALA A 657 8.92 -7.59 -7.17
N PHE A 658 8.44 -7.63 -8.41
CA PHE A 658 7.80 -6.49 -9.04
C PHE A 658 6.45 -6.14 -8.41
N ASP A 659 5.60 -7.13 -8.12
CA ASP A 659 4.36 -6.91 -7.36
C ASP A 659 4.64 -6.31 -5.98
N VAL A 660 5.65 -6.84 -5.27
CA VAL A 660 6.05 -6.31 -3.97
C VAL A 660 6.53 -4.86 -4.10
N LEU A 661 7.41 -4.54 -5.04
CA LEU A 661 7.92 -3.19 -5.26
C LEU A 661 6.80 -2.18 -5.55
N GLU A 662 5.86 -2.54 -6.42
CA GLU A 662 4.79 -1.64 -6.85
C GLU A 662 3.67 -1.51 -5.82
N ASN A 663 3.30 -2.60 -5.15
CA ASN A 663 2.07 -2.67 -4.37
C ASN A 663 2.27 -2.77 -2.84
N LYS A 664 3.41 -3.28 -2.35
CA LYS A 664 3.59 -3.65 -0.93
C LYS A 664 4.76 -2.96 -0.22
N LEU A 665 5.86 -2.71 -0.92
CA LEU A 665 7.10 -2.22 -0.35
C LEU A 665 7.01 -0.73 -0.01
N GLY A 666 7.29 -0.36 1.24
CA GLY A 666 7.35 1.03 1.68
C GLY A 666 6.04 1.79 1.44
N LYS A 667 4.89 1.22 1.80
CA LYS A 667 3.59 1.93 1.80
C LYS A 667 3.73 3.29 2.47
N CYS A 668 3.50 4.38 1.74
CA CYS A 668 3.82 5.73 2.24
C CYS A 668 2.66 6.43 2.98
N THR A 669 1.59 5.71 3.32
CA THR A 669 0.49 6.17 4.20
C THR A 669 0.97 6.85 5.49
N PRO A 670 2.03 6.38 6.19
CA PRO A 670 2.54 7.07 7.38
C PRO A 670 2.98 8.52 7.11
N LEU A 671 3.53 8.81 5.93
CA LEU A 671 3.90 10.17 5.54
C LEU A 671 2.67 11.06 5.32
N TRP A 672 1.58 10.51 4.76
CA TRP A 672 0.30 11.21 4.69
C TRP A 672 -0.27 11.48 6.08
N ASN A 673 -0.21 10.50 6.99
CA ASN A 673 -0.70 10.69 8.36
C ASN A 673 0.06 11.80 9.09
N MET A 674 1.38 11.88 8.91
CA MET A 674 2.19 12.99 9.40
C MET A 674 1.72 14.33 8.80
N TYR A 675 1.59 14.42 7.47
CA TYR A 675 1.10 15.62 6.80
C TYR A 675 -0.28 16.06 7.32
N ASN A 676 -1.23 15.13 7.42
CA ASN A 676 -2.58 15.39 7.89
C ASN A 676 -2.59 15.83 9.36
N SER A 677 -1.85 15.12 10.23
CA SER A 677 -1.78 15.44 11.65
C SER A 677 -1.18 16.83 11.92
N LEU A 678 -0.09 17.16 11.24
CA LEU A 678 0.65 18.40 11.46
C LEU A 678 -0.04 19.60 10.81
N LEU A 679 -0.29 19.52 9.50
CA LEU A 679 -0.71 20.70 8.73
C LEU A 679 -2.23 20.88 8.73
N ILE A 680 -2.99 19.80 8.54
CA ILE A 680 -4.45 19.90 8.46
C ILE A 680 -5.04 19.99 9.87
N VAL A 681 -4.75 19.01 10.72
CA VAL A 681 -5.38 18.92 12.05
C VAL A 681 -4.81 19.98 12.99
N SER A 682 -3.50 19.97 13.26
CA SER A 682 -2.90 20.83 14.30
C SER A 682 -2.90 22.31 13.89
N VAL A 683 -2.38 22.65 12.70
CA VAL A 683 -2.33 24.04 12.24
C VAL A 683 -3.72 24.53 11.83
N CYS A 684 -4.37 23.88 10.87
CA CYS A 684 -5.59 24.44 10.29
C CYS A 684 -6.83 24.32 11.18
N LYS A 685 -7.07 23.15 11.78
CA LYS A 685 -8.28 22.92 12.58
C LYS A 685 -8.18 23.37 14.04
N TYR A 686 -7.01 23.22 14.67
CA TYR A 686 -6.85 23.63 16.08
C TYR A 686 -6.39 25.07 16.25
N THR A 687 -5.54 25.58 15.34
CA THR A 687 -4.99 26.94 15.48
C THR A 687 -5.71 27.97 14.61
N ILE A 688 -5.79 27.77 13.29
CA ILE A 688 -6.36 28.78 12.38
C ILE A 688 -7.88 28.91 12.52
N ASP A 689 -8.63 27.80 12.63
CA ASP A 689 -10.07 27.86 12.90
C ASP A 689 -10.35 28.56 14.24
N ALA A 690 -9.58 28.27 15.30
CA ALA A 690 -9.73 28.92 16.60
C ALA A 690 -9.40 30.43 16.55
N PHE A 691 -8.33 30.80 15.85
CA PHE A 691 -7.99 32.20 15.61
C PHE A 691 -9.11 32.93 14.85
N ASN A 692 -9.70 32.27 13.85
CA ASN A 692 -10.82 32.82 13.10
C ASN A 692 -12.11 32.93 13.91
N GLY A 693 -12.41 31.92 14.73
CA GLY A 693 -13.51 31.97 15.69
C GLY A 693 -13.35 33.10 16.70
N PHE A 694 -12.12 33.39 17.15
CA PHE A 694 -11.83 34.44 18.12
C PHE A 694 -12.22 35.84 17.61
N TRP A 695 -11.68 36.27 16.48
CA TRP A 695 -12.01 37.61 15.96
C TRP A 695 -13.44 37.70 15.44
N PHE A 696 -13.96 36.63 14.86
CA PHE A 696 -15.34 36.60 14.37
C PHE A 696 -16.35 36.78 15.52
N SER A 697 -16.07 36.15 16.67
CA SER A 697 -16.89 36.28 17.88
C SER A 697 -16.80 37.66 18.53
N MET A 698 -15.63 38.32 18.47
CA MET A 698 -15.53 39.74 18.89
C MET A 698 -16.37 40.65 17.97
N GLY A 699 -16.29 40.44 16.65
CA GLY A 699 -17.13 41.15 15.68
C GLY A 699 -18.63 40.93 15.92
N TRP A 700 -19.03 39.70 16.27
CA TRP A 700 -20.39 39.36 16.67
C TRP A 700 -20.87 40.18 17.86
N CYS A 701 -20.05 40.30 18.92
CA CYS A 701 -20.39 41.13 20.08
C CYS A 701 -20.62 42.60 19.68
N LEU A 702 -19.71 43.16 18.87
CA LEU A 702 -19.79 44.54 18.39
C LEU A 702 -21.04 44.80 17.55
N PHE A 703 -21.41 43.83 16.70
CA PHE A 703 -22.63 43.92 15.89
C PHE A 703 -23.89 44.09 16.76
N PHE A 704 -24.02 43.32 17.84
CA PHE A 704 -25.18 43.41 18.75
C PHE A 704 -25.11 44.59 19.73
N PHE A 705 -23.93 45.13 20.02
CA PHE A 705 -23.80 46.36 20.82
C PHE A 705 -24.37 47.58 20.11
N MET A 706 -24.33 47.65 18.78
CA MET A 706 -24.85 48.79 18.02
C MET A 706 -26.36 49.05 18.24
N PRO A 707 -27.28 48.09 18.01
CA PRO A 707 -28.68 48.27 18.38
C PRO A 707 -28.86 48.30 19.91
N GLY A 708 -28.00 47.61 20.66
CA GLY A 708 -27.98 47.63 22.13
C GLY A 708 -27.84 49.04 22.72
N ILE A 709 -26.96 49.88 22.17
CA ILE A 709 -26.80 51.28 22.61
C ILE A 709 -28.11 52.05 22.45
N ILE A 710 -28.76 51.93 21.29
CA ILE A 710 -30.00 52.67 20.99
C ILE A 710 -31.10 52.28 21.98
N LEU A 711 -31.26 50.97 22.22
CA LEU A 711 -32.24 50.45 23.16
C LEU A 711 -31.91 50.85 24.60
N ALA A 712 -30.64 50.75 25.02
CA ALA A 712 -30.20 51.11 26.37
C ALA A 712 -30.44 52.60 26.66
N VAL A 713 -30.13 53.50 25.72
CA VAL A 713 -30.37 54.94 25.87
C VAL A 713 -31.86 55.28 25.91
N LYS A 714 -32.70 54.58 25.13
CA LYS A 714 -34.16 54.76 25.20
C LYS A 714 -34.73 54.22 26.52
N LEU A 715 -34.24 53.07 26.96
CA LEU A 715 -34.69 52.38 28.16
C LEU A 715 -34.27 53.10 29.45
N GLU A 716 -33.08 53.71 29.49
CA GLU A 716 -32.58 54.47 30.65
C GLU A 716 -33.62 55.49 31.15
N LYS A 717 -34.26 56.23 30.23
CA LYS A 717 -35.29 57.23 30.56
C LYS A 717 -36.46 56.64 31.36
N HIS A 718 -36.78 55.36 31.10
CA HIS A 718 -37.85 54.64 31.78
C HIS A 718 -37.45 54.09 33.16
N PHE A 719 -36.16 54.11 33.51
CA PHE A 719 -35.66 53.67 34.82
C PHE A 719 -35.13 54.83 35.68
N ARG A 720 -34.71 55.95 35.08
CA ARG A 720 -34.19 57.11 35.83
C ARG A 720 -35.29 57.82 36.64
N ARG A 721 -35.01 58.15 37.90
CA ARG A 721 -35.79 59.08 38.74
C ARG A 721 -35.62 60.52 38.25
N MET A 722 -36.72 61.25 38.05
CA MET A 722 -36.71 62.64 37.55
C MET A 722 -36.92 63.64 38.70
N ASN A 723 -36.50 64.90 38.48
CA ASN A 723 -36.63 65.97 39.49
C ASN A 723 -37.97 66.72 39.38
N SER A 724 -38.63 66.69 38.22
CA SER A 724 -39.92 67.37 37.96
C SER A 724 -40.74 66.60 36.91
N VAL A 725 -42.07 66.71 36.96
CA VAL A 725 -43.00 66.16 35.94
C VAL A 725 -43.48 67.30 35.04
N GLY A 726 -43.62 67.06 33.73
CA GLY A 726 -44.19 68.06 32.80
C GLY A 726 -45.70 68.25 33.00
N PRO A 727 -46.34 69.21 32.32
CA PRO A 727 -47.79 69.40 32.37
C PRO A 727 -48.52 68.08 32.05
N LEU A 728 -49.55 67.75 32.82
CA LEU A 728 -50.43 66.63 32.52
C LEU A 728 -51.26 67.02 31.29
N ASP A 729 -51.39 66.11 30.31
CA ASP A 729 -52.42 66.26 29.28
C ASP A 729 -53.78 66.07 29.97
N ASP A 730 -54.43 67.19 30.30
CA ASP A 730 -55.79 67.26 30.79
C ASP A 730 -56.76 66.80 29.68
N SER A 731 -56.91 65.49 29.51
CA SER A 731 -58.00 64.92 28.69
C SER A 731 -58.92 63.96 29.46
N HIS A 732 -58.68 63.72 30.74
CA HIS A 732 -59.69 63.08 31.61
C HIS A 732 -59.56 63.58 33.06
N SER A 733 -60.12 64.78 33.31
CA SER A 733 -60.40 65.29 34.65
C SER A 733 -61.90 65.20 34.95
N SER A 734 -62.21 64.51 36.05
CA SER A 734 -63.42 64.61 36.87
C SER A 734 -63.06 63.83 38.14
N GLU A 735 -62.85 64.38 39.34
CA GLU A 735 -63.26 65.59 40.08
C GLU A 735 -62.43 65.59 41.41
N PRO A 736 -62.66 66.49 42.40
CA PRO A 736 -62.15 67.84 42.53
C PRO A 736 -61.08 68.01 43.64
N VAL A 737 -60.44 69.17 43.62
CA VAL A 737 -59.48 69.69 44.61
C VAL A 737 -60.19 70.00 45.94
N MET A 738 -59.62 69.58 47.07
CA MET A 738 -59.94 70.12 48.41
C MET A 738 -58.72 70.89 48.95
N GLU A 739 -58.92 72.20 49.13
CA GLU A 739 -57.97 73.14 49.72
C GLU A 739 -57.58 72.80 51.17
N MET A 740 -56.30 73.04 51.49
CA MET A 740 -55.81 73.13 52.87
C MET A 740 -56.26 74.45 53.51
N LYS A 741 -56.73 74.40 54.76
CA LYS A 741 -56.62 75.52 55.70
C LYS A 741 -55.85 75.08 56.93
N HIS A 742 -54.69 75.70 57.14
CA HIS A 742 -54.05 75.85 58.44
C HIS A 742 -54.95 76.67 59.37
N ASN A 743 -54.92 76.39 60.68
CA ASN A 743 -54.59 77.39 61.70
C ASN A 743 -54.42 76.76 63.09
N ALA A 744 -53.36 77.22 63.76
CA ALA A 744 -53.02 77.14 65.19
C ALA A 744 -52.75 75.74 65.79
#